data_AF-W3WZ42-F1
#
_entry.id   AF-W3WZ42-F1
#
_cell.length_a   1.000
_cell.length_b   1.000
_cell.length_c   1.000
_cell.angle_alpha   90.00
_cell.angle_beta   90.00
_cell.angle_gamma   90.00
#
_symmetry.space_group_name_H-M   'P 1'
#
loop_
_entity.id
_entity.type
_entity.pdbx_description
1 polymer ?
#
loop_
_entity_poly.entity_id
_entity_poly.type
_entity_poly.pdbx_seq_one_letter_code
_entity_poly.pdbx_strand_id
1 'polypeptide(L)'
;MINLPVYSATLAPQFNLDNDNAVSAINITIKVYTSAAKAGQPLVMLPLNVGTTPTLRYDGEALSASDAAGPLALTIRDTAEANSERYWCPARNPQGEIVLRCTAVPRETDAKTPSGPRIDLRMDQGGVIGLGSGFLPYPAGTDKWEFRIDWQVPVSAPAGTQVVCSLGDGLCSRDTGSPDNVLATAVFAVGPLQRYPAWETTQGNQASSQRFGMYWMGTLPYNVNRLGPLVDSIFRSIAGFFGDNSEPFRVFIRKVWTGHGGTGGYRSFLLEYYDGVTDEQTEDSLIDLLAHETVHEYPLMIPERNEDVWYNEGVANYYGVIAPYVGGAVDRKYLVKALNDQAQAYYTSTTVNLSYQYVLDHYWDDFSVTKTPYNRGFIFLAQQQGRINRATGGRKSIDDIVRVLYQYRFRGQEHSVDDFYQILTDFIGESIVQKDREAMENGHLIVPLEDCFAKYGLRLVRKDAEQFEPGFDLKSLRNLKITGRQSTWYGMRAVQQVLHRSAKAISPSEFYDAVREACKPRFSEARVVRNHRPVALGISGGVDSMALAFLCSQLRKKRTELMIADNRLQTFRGFVVDHMLREGSYEEAFNVSRAVRKLGVTCEVHQASWTRELGPDVDRNNLPNLESAARRVRYRRLGRLCAYRHISSLMLAHHEDDQYETVLMRLMAGHRNRALRGMRKAAAIPECEGLHGAFDSGWVDDQRRQRPNNQLTRIQRKYLMHDLQLSIGSLEDTEAFSSQQLDNLLLDDDLPGMDDWSFGSMPVEDGGVSVYRPLLEFSKDRLIATCLENDVPWFEDHTNKDPTLTTRNSIRHMYRSCELPRALQKPRIIALSKEWQRRAAAQDAEAKRLVQRMTLHNFEPHAGTLVVQFPKLSVSRPSRYSRTTERYQRRRSYMRLMAALAIQRVIALVSPELQAPPVANLQNVVSRLFPALSEANGKNDSAPKGFNIAGLHFMPIESTPQTVNRRGQSHQRTWYISRQPYPASMPLPQLRVSYWSAGRPGKRWARRDHWRWSTWLPWYFWDNRYWIRLTHRLPYRVVVMPFLIEHAKQFRESLSPQNRDRLASVLKEIAPGKVRYTLPAIYSEEYLDLDNIVPRKGYPVPEGQYTEGVRLPKRERSKPQPLAPVDPSKMRLLALPTLDVQIPGLEKWLLYETRHQRADRNTLRAMADYSKGSFSSSRTFQAGKMSSSKRRRRS
;
A
#
# COMPACT_ATOMS: atom_id res chain seq x y z
N MET A 1 13.26 -6.01 -71.29
CA MET A 1 12.42 -5.17 -70.42
C MET A 1 11.01 -5.73 -70.50
N ILE A 2 10.57 -6.45 -69.47
CA ILE A 2 9.19 -6.93 -69.38
C ILE A 2 8.37 -5.71 -68.96
N ASN A 3 7.41 -5.27 -69.77
CA ASN A 3 6.46 -4.23 -69.35
C ASN A 3 5.62 -4.81 -68.22
N LEU A 4 5.88 -4.41 -66.98
CA LEU A 4 5.06 -4.80 -65.84
C LEU A 4 3.64 -4.22 -66.02
N PRO A 5 2.60 -4.95 -65.60
CA PRO A 5 1.26 -4.37 -65.52
C PRO A 5 1.24 -3.22 -64.50
N VAL A 6 0.44 -2.18 -64.77
CA VAL A 6 0.41 -0.94 -63.99
C VAL A 6 -0.91 -0.81 -63.24
N TYR A 7 -0.83 -0.54 -61.95
CA TYR A 7 -1.95 -0.18 -61.09
C TYR A 7 -1.76 1.26 -60.60
N SER A 8 -2.69 2.14 -60.95
CA SER A 8 -2.67 3.55 -60.55
C SER A 8 -3.92 3.88 -59.73
N ALA A 9 -3.77 4.23 -58.45
CA ALA A 9 -4.88 4.64 -57.60
C ALA A 9 -4.81 6.14 -57.29
N THR A 10 -5.89 6.83 -57.61
CA THR A 10 -6.12 8.23 -57.22
C THR A 10 -7.03 8.29 -56.00
N LEU A 11 -6.55 8.88 -54.90
CA LEU A 11 -7.23 8.99 -53.61
C LEU A 11 -7.65 10.45 -53.35
N ALA A 12 -8.94 10.70 -53.26
CA ALA A 12 -9.51 12.04 -53.02
C ALA A 12 -10.30 12.08 -51.70
N PRO A 13 -9.76 12.66 -50.62
CA PRO A 13 -10.45 12.76 -49.34
C PRO A 13 -11.66 13.71 -49.42
N GLN A 14 -12.76 13.32 -48.77
CA GLN A 14 -13.94 14.16 -48.55
C GLN A 14 -13.95 14.67 -47.11
N PHE A 15 -14.34 15.94 -46.93
CA PHE A 15 -14.38 16.59 -45.62
C PHE A 15 -15.81 16.95 -45.24
N ASN A 16 -16.18 16.72 -43.98
CA ASN A 16 -17.43 17.22 -43.41
C ASN A 16 -17.20 18.65 -42.87
N LEU A 17 -17.49 19.65 -43.70
CA LEU A 17 -17.23 21.06 -43.38
C LEU A 17 -18.20 21.65 -42.33
N ASP A 18 -19.34 21.00 -42.10
CA ASP A 18 -20.39 21.49 -41.20
C ASP A 18 -20.24 20.98 -39.75
N ASN A 19 -19.43 19.94 -39.53
CA ASN A 19 -19.37 19.20 -38.25
C ASN A 19 -17.94 18.65 -38.01
N ASP A 20 -17.02 19.54 -37.61
CA ASP A 20 -15.64 19.25 -37.16
C ASP A 20 -14.52 19.23 -38.22
N ASN A 21 -14.79 19.58 -39.48
CA ASN A 21 -13.78 19.59 -40.56
C ASN A 21 -13.04 18.24 -40.74
N ALA A 22 -13.64 17.14 -40.29
CA ALA A 22 -13.03 15.82 -40.32
C ALA A 22 -13.16 15.15 -41.69
N VAL A 23 -12.21 14.26 -42.02
CA VAL A 23 -12.32 13.41 -43.21
C VAL A 23 -13.46 12.40 -43.02
N SER A 24 -14.46 12.43 -43.91
CA SER A 24 -15.64 11.56 -43.86
C SER A 24 -15.54 10.33 -44.75
N ALA A 25 -14.82 10.42 -45.87
CA ALA A 25 -14.61 9.32 -46.81
C ALA A 25 -13.40 9.59 -47.72
N ILE A 26 -12.96 8.58 -48.47
CA ILE A 26 -11.97 8.71 -49.55
C ILE A 26 -12.61 8.19 -50.84
N ASN A 27 -12.74 9.04 -51.84
CA ASN A 27 -13.10 8.62 -53.19
C ASN A 27 -11.86 8.03 -53.87
N ILE A 28 -12.01 6.83 -54.42
CA ILE A 28 -10.92 6.06 -55.00
C ILE A 28 -11.23 5.84 -56.48
N THR A 29 -10.29 6.21 -57.34
CA THR A 29 -10.31 5.86 -58.76
C THR A 29 -9.08 5.03 -59.07
N ILE A 30 -9.27 3.78 -59.47
CA ILE A 30 -8.19 2.85 -59.80
C ILE A 30 -8.15 2.66 -61.31
N LYS A 31 -6.97 2.75 -61.90
CA LYS A 31 -6.70 2.47 -63.30
C LYS A 31 -5.79 1.25 -63.37
N VAL A 32 -6.27 0.20 -64.03
CA VAL A 32 -5.54 -1.06 -64.20
C VAL A 32 -5.21 -1.22 -65.67
N TYR A 33 -3.91 -1.35 -65.97
CA TYR A 33 -3.40 -1.63 -67.31
C TYR A 33 -2.81 -3.05 -67.33
N THR A 34 -3.56 -4.00 -67.87
CA THR A 34 -3.11 -5.39 -68.04
C THR A 34 -3.74 -6.03 -69.27
N SER A 35 -2.94 -6.79 -70.03
CA SER A 35 -3.41 -7.61 -71.15
C SER A 35 -3.93 -8.99 -70.71
N ALA A 36 -3.81 -9.32 -69.42
CA ALA A 36 -4.14 -10.64 -68.87
C ALA A 36 -5.58 -10.77 -68.36
N ALA A 37 -6.33 -9.68 -68.19
CA ALA A 37 -7.68 -9.74 -67.65
C ALA A 37 -8.67 -10.40 -68.63
N LYS A 38 -9.41 -11.42 -68.17
CA LYS A 38 -10.40 -12.16 -68.97
C LYS A 38 -11.75 -12.21 -68.27
N ALA A 39 -12.81 -12.38 -69.05
CA ALA A 39 -14.16 -12.60 -68.54
C ALA A 39 -14.18 -13.76 -67.52
N GLY A 40 -14.86 -13.56 -66.40
CA GLY A 40 -15.01 -14.56 -65.33
C GLY A 40 -13.77 -14.81 -64.47
N GLN A 41 -12.62 -14.21 -64.79
CA GLN A 41 -11.42 -14.30 -63.96
C GLN A 41 -11.32 -13.12 -62.97
N PRO A 42 -10.72 -13.30 -61.79
CA PRO A 42 -10.54 -12.20 -60.83
C PRO A 42 -9.72 -11.05 -61.41
N LEU A 43 -10.29 -9.84 -61.37
CA LEU A 43 -9.60 -8.61 -61.75
C LEU A 43 -8.93 -7.96 -60.54
N VAL A 44 -9.70 -7.72 -59.49
CA VAL A 44 -9.23 -7.22 -58.19
C VAL A 44 -9.84 -8.03 -57.07
N MET A 45 -9.20 -7.98 -55.91
CA MET A 45 -9.65 -8.66 -54.71
C MET A 45 -9.46 -7.78 -53.48
N LEU A 46 -10.20 -8.13 -52.43
CA LEU A 46 -10.05 -7.57 -51.09
C LEU A 46 -10.48 -8.64 -50.07
N PRO A 47 -9.72 -8.87 -49.00
CA PRO A 47 -10.17 -9.75 -47.92
C PRO A 47 -11.45 -9.17 -47.29
N LEU A 48 -12.41 -10.00 -46.89
CA LEU A 48 -13.62 -9.56 -46.15
C LEU A 48 -13.34 -9.39 -44.65
N ASN A 49 -12.39 -10.18 -44.13
CA ASN A 49 -11.87 -10.07 -42.78
C ASN A 49 -10.38 -10.43 -42.81
N VAL A 50 -9.59 -9.81 -41.94
CA VAL A 50 -8.24 -10.27 -41.61
C VAL A 50 -8.20 -10.55 -40.12
N GLY A 51 -8.11 -11.84 -39.76
CA GLY A 51 -8.36 -12.30 -38.40
C GLY A 51 -9.77 -11.89 -37.94
N THR A 52 -9.86 -11.12 -36.86
CA THR A 52 -11.14 -10.62 -36.31
C THR A 52 -11.54 -9.22 -36.80
N THR A 53 -10.73 -8.61 -37.68
CA THR A 53 -10.96 -7.23 -38.17
C THR A 53 -11.67 -7.26 -39.52
N PRO A 54 -12.94 -6.80 -39.61
CA PRO A 54 -13.62 -6.62 -40.89
C PRO A 54 -13.02 -5.48 -41.71
N THR A 55 -13.07 -5.64 -43.02
CA THR A 55 -12.63 -4.66 -44.02
C THR A 55 -13.85 -4.02 -44.72
N LEU A 56 -13.60 -3.07 -45.62
CA LEU A 56 -14.68 -2.55 -46.47
C LEU A 56 -15.12 -3.60 -47.49
N ARG A 57 -16.43 -3.82 -47.60
CA ARG A 57 -16.97 -4.94 -48.40
C ARG A 57 -17.21 -4.60 -49.86
N TYR A 58 -17.55 -3.34 -50.16
CA TYR A 58 -18.04 -2.89 -51.48
C TYR A 58 -19.10 -3.84 -52.08
N ASP A 59 -20.18 -4.10 -51.32
CA ASP A 59 -21.29 -4.93 -51.78
C ASP A 59 -22.10 -4.24 -52.90
N GLY A 60 -22.73 -5.03 -53.78
CA GLY A 60 -23.61 -4.53 -54.84
C GLY A 60 -22.87 -3.64 -55.87
N GLU A 61 -23.43 -2.45 -56.13
CA GLU A 61 -22.88 -1.48 -57.10
C GLU A 61 -21.84 -0.52 -56.48
N ALA A 62 -21.40 -0.76 -55.24
CA ALA A 62 -20.47 0.12 -54.53
C ALA A 62 -19.04 0.17 -55.14
N LEU A 63 -18.68 -0.84 -55.94
CA LEU A 63 -17.52 -0.82 -56.83
C LEU A 63 -17.99 -0.89 -58.28
N SER A 64 -17.81 0.19 -59.02
CA SER A 64 -18.16 0.26 -60.44
C SER A 64 -16.90 0.14 -61.30
N ALA A 65 -17.04 -0.44 -62.50
CA ALA A 65 -15.96 -0.58 -63.47
C ALA A 65 -16.39 -0.09 -64.86
N SER A 66 -15.45 0.46 -65.62
CA SER A 66 -15.62 0.84 -67.02
C SER A 66 -14.32 0.62 -67.79
N ASP A 67 -14.42 0.39 -69.08
CA ASP A 67 -13.28 0.29 -70.00
C ASP A 67 -13.56 1.09 -71.29
N ALA A 68 -12.75 0.91 -72.35
CA ALA A 68 -12.94 1.63 -73.61
C ALA A 68 -14.27 1.30 -74.33
N ALA A 69 -14.91 0.18 -74.01
CA ALA A 69 -16.21 -0.22 -74.54
C ALA A 69 -17.39 0.22 -73.65
N GLY A 70 -17.14 1.04 -72.62
CA GLY A 70 -18.16 1.60 -71.73
C GLY A 70 -18.21 0.88 -70.37
N PRO A 71 -19.38 0.87 -69.70
CA PRO A 71 -19.54 0.18 -68.41
C PRO A 71 -19.15 -1.31 -68.49
N LEU A 72 -18.45 -1.79 -67.47
CA LEU A 72 -17.97 -3.15 -67.34
C LEU A 72 -18.65 -3.78 -66.11
N ALA A 73 -19.65 -4.63 -66.34
CA ALA A 73 -20.33 -5.33 -65.24
C ALA A 73 -19.36 -6.28 -64.51
N LEU A 74 -19.38 -6.25 -63.18
CA LEU A 74 -18.59 -7.10 -62.31
C LEU A 74 -19.47 -8.11 -61.59
N THR A 75 -19.02 -9.35 -61.53
CA THR A 75 -19.60 -10.41 -60.70
C THR A 75 -18.75 -10.61 -59.47
N ILE A 76 -19.39 -10.71 -58.31
CA ILE A 76 -18.72 -10.93 -57.02
C ILE A 76 -18.60 -12.43 -56.77
N ARG A 77 -17.40 -12.88 -56.39
CA ARG A 77 -17.15 -14.25 -55.94
C ARG A 77 -16.43 -14.22 -54.60
N ASP A 78 -17.07 -14.75 -53.57
CA ASP A 78 -16.51 -14.85 -52.22
C ASP A 78 -16.00 -16.29 -51.96
N THR A 79 -14.88 -16.44 -51.26
CA THR A 79 -14.38 -17.75 -50.79
C THR A 79 -15.05 -18.16 -49.47
N ALA A 80 -15.22 -19.46 -49.24
CA ALA A 80 -16.00 -20.01 -48.12
C ALA A 80 -15.18 -20.21 -46.82
N GLU A 81 -13.92 -19.75 -46.78
CA GLU A 81 -12.99 -20.05 -45.69
C GLU A 81 -13.00 -18.99 -44.56
N ALA A 82 -12.32 -19.30 -43.45
CA ALA A 82 -12.26 -18.45 -42.25
C ALA A 82 -11.69 -17.04 -42.51
N ASN A 83 -10.86 -16.89 -43.54
CA ASN A 83 -10.40 -15.61 -44.10
C ASN A 83 -11.04 -15.42 -45.48
N SER A 84 -12.37 -15.27 -45.52
CA SER A 84 -13.09 -15.11 -46.77
C SER A 84 -12.57 -13.91 -47.56
N GLU A 85 -12.29 -14.14 -48.83
CA GLU A 85 -11.77 -13.17 -49.78
C GLU A 85 -12.85 -12.88 -50.81
N ARG A 86 -12.97 -11.61 -51.18
CA ARG A 86 -13.87 -11.17 -52.24
C ARG A 86 -13.09 -10.89 -53.51
N TYR A 87 -13.57 -11.47 -54.60
CA TYR A 87 -13.06 -11.26 -55.95
C TYR A 87 -14.10 -10.58 -56.82
N TRP A 88 -13.68 -9.59 -57.61
CA TRP A 88 -14.50 -8.98 -58.65
C TRP A 88 -14.05 -9.47 -60.02
N CYS A 89 -14.95 -10.17 -60.72
CA CYS A 89 -14.68 -10.77 -62.02
C CYS A 89 -15.49 -10.06 -63.12
N PRO A 90 -14.88 -9.61 -64.23
CA PRO A 90 -15.59 -8.91 -65.27
C PRO A 90 -16.47 -9.87 -66.08
N ALA A 91 -17.69 -9.43 -66.45
CA ALA A 91 -18.65 -10.24 -67.20
C ALA A 91 -18.24 -10.47 -68.68
N ARG A 92 -17.35 -9.63 -69.20
CA ARG A 92 -16.78 -9.72 -70.56
C ARG A 92 -15.29 -9.43 -70.52
N ASN A 93 -14.57 -9.77 -71.60
CA ASN A 93 -13.17 -9.40 -71.73
C ASN A 93 -13.03 -7.87 -71.73
N PRO A 94 -12.20 -7.29 -70.85
CA PRO A 94 -11.98 -5.85 -70.83
C PRO A 94 -11.25 -5.36 -72.09
N GLN A 95 -11.55 -4.14 -72.54
CA GLN A 95 -10.92 -3.51 -73.69
C GLN A 95 -10.16 -2.25 -73.27
N GLY A 96 -8.83 -2.28 -73.40
CA GLY A 96 -7.97 -1.15 -73.05
C GLY A 96 -7.82 -0.95 -71.54
N GLU A 97 -7.76 0.31 -71.11
CA GLU A 97 -7.63 0.69 -69.70
C GLU A 97 -8.92 0.39 -68.92
N ILE A 98 -8.78 -0.27 -67.77
CA ILE A 98 -9.90 -0.54 -66.88
C ILE A 98 -9.90 0.49 -65.75
N VAL A 99 -11.00 1.21 -65.59
CA VAL A 99 -11.19 2.22 -64.55
C VAL A 99 -12.21 1.71 -63.53
N LEU A 100 -11.78 1.53 -62.28
CA LEU A 100 -12.64 1.17 -61.15
C LEU A 100 -12.89 2.41 -60.27
N ARG A 101 -14.10 2.54 -59.74
CA ARG A 101 -14.46 3.63 -58.81
C ARG A 101 -15.21 3.09 -57.61
N CYS A 102 -14.78 3.51 -56.42
CA CYS A 102 -15.44 3.23 -55.15
C CYS A 102 -15.20 4.36 -54.14
N THR A 103 -15.96 4.36 -53.05
CA THR A 103 -15.81 5.31 -51.94
C THR A 103 -15.52 4.54 -50.66
N ALA A 104 -14.36 4.77 -50.07
CA ALA A 104 -13.98 4.19 -48.80
C ALA A 104 -14.50 5.03 -47.63
N VAL A 105 -15.44 4.49 -46.86
CA VAL A 105 -15.95 5.11 -45.62
C VAL A 105 -15.21 4.51 -44.42
N PRO A 106 -14.65 5.32 -43.51
CA PRO A 106 -13.97 4.83 -42.32
C PRO A 106 -14.93 4.02 -41.43
N ARG A 107 -14.42 2.96 -40.81
CA ARG A 107 -15.18 2.13 -39.87
C ARG A 107 -15.44 2.88 -38.57
N GLU A 108 -16.70 2.89 -38.15
CA GLU A 108 -17.08 3.35 -36.82
C GLU A 108 -16.63 2.34 -35.75
N THR A 109 -15.99 2.84 -34.70
CA THR A 109 -15.53 2.01 -33.59
C THR A 109 -15.86 2.66 -32.26
N ASP A 110 -16.00 1.81 -31.23
CA ASP A 110 -16.40 2.17 -29.89
C ASP A 110 -15.57 1.41 -28.84
N ALA A 111 -15.90 1.59 -27.55
CA ALA A 111 -15.22 0.91 -26.46
C ALA A 111 -15.43 -0.62 -26.40
N LYS A 112 -16.39 -1.17 -27.17
CA LYS A 112 -16.67 -2.61 -27.24
C LYS A 112 -16.03 -3.30 -28.44
N THR A 113 -15.53 -2.51 -29.39
CA THR A 113 -14.89 -3.01 -30.61
C THR A 113 -13.74 -3.96 -30.24
N PRO A 114 -13.78 -5.24 -30.68
CA PRO A 114 -12.75 -6.21 -30.35
C PRO A 114 -11.36 -5.77 -30.83
N SER A 115 -10.33 -6.14 -30.08
CA SER A 115 -8.95 -6.06 -30.58
C SER A 115 -8.75 -7.12 -31.66
N GLY A 116 -8.21 -6.70 -32.79
CA GLY A 116 -7.81 -7.52 -33.93
C GLY A 116 -6.68 -6.81 -34.71
N PRO A 117 -6.20 -7.38 -35.83
CA PRO A 117 -5.18 -6.76 -36.69
C PRO A 117 -5.51 -5.30 -37.05
N ARG A 118 -4.52 -4.41 -37.11
CA ARG A 118 -4.74 -2.95 -37.22
C ARG A 118 -4.91 -2.48 -38.66
N ILE A 119 -5.71 -3.19 -39.45
CA ILE A 119 -5.77 -2.97 -40.90
C ILE A 119 -6.86 -2.00 -41.35
N ASP A 120 -7.92 -1.84 -40.56
CA ASP A 120 -9.13 -1.13 -40.95
C ASP A 120 -8.92 0.38 -41.06
N LEU A 121 -9.57 1.01 -42.04
CA LEU A 121 -9.60 2.47 -42.20
C LEU A 121 -10.45 3.08 -41.07
N ARG A 122 -9.85 3.91 -40.22
CA ARG A 122 -10.53 4.54 -39.08
C ARG A 122 -10.35 6.04 -39.06
N MET A 123 -11.33 6.72 -38.47
CA MET A 123 -11.18 8.13 -38.09
C MET A 123 -10.18 8.27 -36.93
N ASP A 124 -9.29 9.24 -37.04
CA ASP A 124 -8.31 9.59 -36.02
C ASP A 124 -8.16 11.12 -35.94
N GLN A 125 -8.68 11.72 -34.87
CA GLN A 125 -8.45 13.13 -34.51
C GLN A 125 -8.59 14.15 -35.66
N GLY A 126 -9.63 13.98 -36.49
CA GLY A 126 -9.94 14.86 -37.62
C GLY A 126 -9.44 14.37 -38.98
N GLY A 127 -8.64 13.29 -39.03
CA GLY A 127 -8.24 12.61 -40.26
C GLY A 127 -8.65 11.13 -40.28
N VAL A 128 -8.06 10.38 -41.21
CA VAL A 128 -8.26 8.94 -41.35
C VAL A 128 -6.94 8.21 -41.58
N ILE A 129 -6.87 6.97 -41.13
CA ILE A 129 -5.70 6.11 -41.26
C ILE A 129 -6.07 4.62 -41.34
N GLY A 130 -5.41 3.85 -42.20
CA GLY A 130 -5.62 2.41 -42.37
C GLY A 130 -4.63 1.76 -43.34
N LEU A 131 -4.65 0.43 -43.45
CA LEU A 131 -3.85 -0.33 -44.42
C LEU A 131 -4.63 -0.57 -45.71
N GLY A 132 -3.93 -0.76 -46.83
CA GLY A 132 -4.55 -1.02 -48.13
C GLY A 132 -5.48 -2.25 -48.11
N SER A 133 -5.12 -3.33 -47.43
CA SER A 133 -5.96 -4.52 -47.26
C SER A 133 -7.30 -4.24 -46.56
N GLY A 134 -7.41 -3.14 -45.82
CA GLY A 134 -8.64 -2.73 -45.17
C GLY A 134 -9.66 -2.07 -46.08
N PHE A 135 -9.23 -1.45 -47.20
CA PHE A 135 -10.12 -0.59 -47.99
C PHE A 135 -9.77 -0.41 -49.49
N LEU A 136 -8.61 -0.84 -49.98
CA LEU A 136 -8.17 -0.58 -51.35
C LEU A 136 -8.22 -1.87 -52.17
N PRO A 137 -9.17 -2.06 -53.12
CA PRO A 137 -9.16 -3.23 -54.00
C PRO A 137 -7.87 -3.29 -54.82
N TYR A 138 -7.15 -4.41 -54.77
CA TYR A 138 -5.87 -4.59 -55.47
C TYR A 138 -5.89 -5.82 -56.39
N PRO A 139 -4.99 -5.92 -57.40
CA PRO A 139 -4.99 -7.04 -58.33
C PRO A 139 -4.82 -8.38 -57.62
N ALA A 140 -5.55 -9.40 -58.08
CA ALA A 140 -5.40 -10.76 -57.53
C ALA A 140 -4.15 -11.46 -58.11
N GLY A 141 -3.41 -12.18 -57.26
CA GLY A 141 -2.21 -12.94 -57.63
C GLY A 141 -0.90 -12.34 -57.10
N THR A 142 0.20 -13.07 -57.33
CA THR A 142 1.54 -12.78 -56.77
C THR A 142 2.51 -12.18 -57.81
N ASP A 143 2.04 -11.94 -59.04
CA ASP A 143 2.84 -11.33 -60.09
C ASP A 143 3.38 -9.96 -59.67
N LYS A 144 4.49 -9.52 -60.29
CA LYS A 144 5.04 -8.18 -60.05
C LYS A 144 4.27 -7.11 -60.82
N TRP A 145 3.91 -6.03 -60.14
CA TRP A 145 3.23 -4.86 -60.68
C TRP A 145 4.02 -3.58 -60.43
N GLU A 146 3.75 -2.55 -61.24
CA GLU A 146 4.09 -1.16 -60.92
C GLU A 146 2.89 -0.49 -60.24
N PHE A 147 3.09 0.05 -59.05
CA PHE A 147 2.07 0.74 -58.27
C PHE A 147 2.31 2.25 -58.30
N ARG A 148 1.26 3.02 -58.58
CA ARG A 148 1.26 4.49 -58.55
C ARG A 148 0.12 4.97 -57.67
N ILE A 149 0.44 5.73 -56.62
CA ILE A 149 -0.55 6.30 -55.70
C ILE A 149 -0.50 7.82 -55.86
N ASP A 150 -1.64 8.42 -56.21
CA ASP A 150 -1.81 9.86 -56.38
C ASP A 150 -2.90 10.40 -55.45
N TRP A 151 -2.58 11.38 -54.61
CA TRP A 151 -3.54 12.05 -53.76
C TRP A 151 -4.08 13.33 -54.43
N GLN A 152 -5.40 13.49 -54.44
CA GLN A 152 -6.08 14.70 -54.90
C GLN A 152 -6.75 15.40 -53.72
N VAL A 153 -5.98 16.25 -53.03
CA VAL A 153 -6.50 17.03 -51.91
C VAL A 153 -7.31 18.22 -52.46
N PRO A 154 -8.61 18.34 -52.15
CA PRO A 154 -9.44 19.44 -52.67
C PRO A 154 -8.99 20.79 -52.11
N VAL A 155 -9.19 21.87 -52.86
CA VAL A 155 -8.85 23.25 -52.42
C VAL A 155 -9.62 23.64 -51.15
N SER A 156 -10.80 23.05 -50.93
CA SER A 156 -11.61 23.24 -49.73
C SER A 156 -11.10 22.47 -48.50
N ALA A 157 -9.99 21.73 -48.60
CA ALA A 157 -9.45 20.99 -47.48
C ALA A 157 -9.03 21.94 -46.33
N PRO A 158 -9.28 21.55 -45.06
CA PRO A 158 -8.87 22.33 -43.90
C PRO A 158 -7.36 22.64 -43.87
N ALA A 159 -7.00 23.79 -43.32
CA ALA A 159 -5.60 24.20 -43.17
C ALA A 159 -4.81 23.18 -42.33
N GLY A 160 -3.62 22.79 -42.80
CA GLY A 160 -2.80 21.76 -42.17
C GLY A 160 -3.09 20.32 -42.63
N THR A 161 -4.02 20.13 -43.58
CA THR A 161 -4.21 18.83 -44.22
C THR A 161 -2.95 18.38 -44.95
N GLN A 162 -2.46 17.20 -44.60
CA GLN A 162 -1.32 16.53 -45.23
C GLN A 162 -1.73 15.11 -45.64
N VAL A 163 -1.01 14.54 -46.60
CA VAL A 163 -1.17 13.15 -47.06
C VAL A 163 0.15 12.43 -46.97
N VAL A 164 0.09 11.15 -46.61
CA VAL A 164 1.26 10.27 -46.57
C VAL A 164 0.81 8.84 -46.79
N CYS A 165 1.67 8.06 -47.44
CA CYS A 165 1.55 6.61 -47.41
C CYS A 165 2.92 5.98 -47.13
N SER A 166 2.95 4.69 -46.78
CA SER A 166 4.22 4.03 -46.50
C SER A 166 5.18 4.00 -47.70
N LEU A 167 4.64 4.10 -48.93
CA LEU A 167 5.40 4.13 -50.19
C LEU A 167 6.09 5.48 -50.46
N GLY A 168 5.69 6.56 -49.79
CA GLY A 168 6.22 7.89 -50.09
C GLY A 168 5.53 9.03 -49.34
N ASP A 169 6.26 10.14 -49.24
CA ASP A 169 5.75 11.39 -48.66
C ASP A 169 5.14 12.26 -49.76
N GLY A 170 3.99 12.86 -49.48
CA GLY A 170 3.36 13.84 -50.37
C GLY A 170 2.35 13.24 -51.34
N LEU A 171 2.10 13.98 -52.44
CA LEU A 171 0.95 13.74 -53.31
C LEU A 171 1.12 12.54 -54.26
N CYS A 172 2.34 12.14 -54.59
CA CYS A 172 2.60 11.06 -55.55
C CYS A 172 3.61 10.07 -54.97
N SER A 173 3.31 8.77 -55.03
CA SER A 173 4.20 7.69 -54.59
C SER A 173 4.22 6.57 -55.62
N ARG A 174 5.38 5.90 -55.78
CA ARG A 174 5.55 4.79 -56.73
C ARG A 174 6.40 3.69 -56.12
N ASP A 175 6.04 2.43 -56.37
CA ASP A 175 6.85 1.27 -56.01
C ASP A 175 6.54 0.08 -56.94
N THR A 176 7.34 -0.97 -56.88
CA THR A 176 7.16 -2.21 -57.66
C THR A 176 7.24 -3.44 -56.76
N GLY A 177 6.33 -4.39 -56.94
CA GLY A 177 6.33 -5.63 -56.17
C GLY A 177 5.04 -6.41 -56.36
N SER A 178 4.79 -7.39 -55.50
CA SER A 178 3.54 -8.13 -55.50
C SER A 178 2.43 -7.32 -54.79
N PRO A 179 1.16 -7.38 -55.24
CA PRO A 179 0.06 -6.61 -54.67
C PRO A 179 -0.23 -6.88 -53.18
N ASP A 180 -0.15 -8.14 -52.78
CA ASP A 180 -0.31 -8.65 -51.42
C ASP A 180 0.75 -8.10 -50.45
N ASN A 181 1.98 -7.92 -50.91
CA ASN A 181 3.05 -7.37 -50.09
C ASN A 181 3.00 -5.83 -50.09
N VAL A 182 3.00 -5.19 -51.25
CA VAL A 182 3.19 -3.74 -51.36
C VAL A 182 1.89 -2.98 -51.08
N LEU A 183 0.81 -3.23 -51.84
CA LEU A 183 -0.43 -2.46 -51.71
C LEU A 183 -1.21 -2.88 -50.46
N ALA A 184 -1.36 -4.18 -50.23
CA ALA A 184 -2.24 -4.67 -49.16
C ALA A 184 -1.72 -4.32 -47.77
N THR A 185 -0.40 -4.19 -47.59
CA THR A 185 0.20 -3.82 -46.29
C THR A 185 0.69 -2.37 -46.21
N ALA A 186 0.55 -1.58 -47.29
CA ALA A 186 0.86 -0.16 -47.24
C ALA A 186 -0.11 0.59 -46.32
N VAL A 187 0.42 1.49 -45.49
CA VAL A 187 -0.37 2.36 -44.60
C VAL A 187 -0.68 3.67 -45.33
N PHE A 188 -1.91 4.14 -45.25
CA PHE A 188 -2.38 5.39 -45.84
C PHE A 188 -2.95 6.29 -44.75
N ALA A 189 -2.55 7.56 -44.71
CA ALA A 189 -3.06 8.54 -43.76
C ALA A 189 -3.27 9.92 -44.39
N VAL A 190 -4.39 10.57 -44.02
CA VAL A 190 -4.73 11.93 -44.46
C VAL A 190 -5.45 12.69 -43.36
N GLY A 191 -5.12 13.96 -43.18
CA GLY A 191 -5.73 14.84 -42.17
C GLY A 191 -4.72 15.83 -41.57
N PRO A 192 -4.96 16.36 -40.36
CA PRO A 192 -4.07 17.30 -39.67
C PRO A 192 -2.86 16.57 -39.07
N LEU A 193 -2.05 15.96 -39.93
CA LEU A 193 -0.89 15.19 -39.52
C LEU A 193 0.16 16.09 -38.88
N GLN A 194 0.99 15.45 -38.07
CA GLN A 194 2.26 15.96 -37.57
C GLN A 194 3.34 14.92 -37.89
N ARG A 195 4.59 15.36 -37.95
CA ARG A 195 5.72 14.49 -38.29
C ARG A 195 6.94 14.73 -37.40
N TYR A 196 7.70 13.67 -37.15
CA TYR A 196 9.10 13.70 -36.72
C TYR A 196 9.99 12.98 -37.74
N PRO A 197 11.14 13.55 -38.16
CA PRO A 197 11.51 14.96 -38.00
C PRO A 197 10.46 15.91 -38.61
N ALA A 198 10.42 17.16 -38.13
CA ALA A 198 9.45 18.14 -38.64
C ALA A 198 9.68 18.39 -40.15
N TRP A 199 8.62 18.70 -40.89
CA TRP A 199 8.73 19.08 -42.30
C TRP A 199 9.70 20.25 -42.48
N GLU A 200 10.64 20.12 -43.42
CA GLU A 200 11.55 21.21 -43.77
C GLU A 200 10.74 22.37 -44.37
N THR A 201 10.81 23.55 -43.76
CA THR A 201 10.26 24.80 -44.31
C THR A 201 11.17 25.30 -45.43
N THR A 202 11.16 24.63 -46.59
CA THR A 202 11.81 25.14 -47.79
C THR A 202 10.83 25.06 -48.95
N GLN A 203 10.53 26.23 -49.52
CA GLN A 203 9.77 26.35 -50.76
C GLN A 203 10.49 25.57 -51.87
N GLY A 204 9.83 24.54 -52.41
CA GLY A 204 10.30 23.82 -53.59
C GLY A 204 10.05 22.31 -53.50
N ASN A 205 9.38 21.77 -54.51
CA ASN A 205 9.08 20.36 -54.73
C ASN A 205 10.35 19.48 -54.86
N GLN A 206 11.13 19.34 -53.80
CA GLN A 206 12.10 18.27 -53.66
C GLN A 206 11.96 17.71 -52.25
N ALA A 207 11.22 16.61 -52.13
CA ALA A 207 11.20 15.79 -50.93
C ALA A 207 12.65 15.38 -50.61
N SER A 208 13.23 15.97 -49.58
CA SER A 208 14.50 15.48 -49.04
C SER A 208 14.27 14.03 -48.61
N SER A 209 15.11 13.13 -49.11
CA SER A 209 15.02 11.67 -48.92
C SER A 209 15.38 11.29 -47.47
N GLN A 210 14.60 11.74 -46.49
CA GLN A 210 14.77 11.35 -45.11
C GLN A 210 14.37 9.88 -44.96
N ARG A 211 15.32 9.05 -44.52
CA ARG A 211 15.17 7.59 -44.35
C ARG A 211 14.17 7.18 -43.25
N PHE A 212 13.72 8.12 -42.41
CA PHE A 212 12.80 7.85 -41.32
C PHE A 212 11.71 8.92 -41.24
N GLY A 213 10.49 8.52 -40.94
CA GLY A 213 9.38 9.43 -40.66
C GLY A 213 8.40 8.83 -39.67
N MET A 214 8.05 9.57 -38.62
CA MET A 214 7.01 9.20 -37.67
C MET A 214 5.84 10.18 -37.79
N TYR A 215 4.61 9.69 -37.94
CA TYR A 215 3.41 10.45 -38.26
C TYR A 215 2.30 10.19 -37.24
N TRP A 216 1.60 11.23 -36.81
CA TRP A 216 0.45 11.14 -35.89
C TRP A 216 -0.50 12.31 -36.09
N MET A 217 -1.71 12.22 -35.52
CA MET A 217 -2.68 13.32 -35.52
C MET A 217 -2.96 13.82 -34.10
N GLY A 218 -3.25 15.12 -33.97
CA GLY A 218 -3.49 15.81 -32.69
C GLY A 218 -2.41 15.58 -31.62
N THR A 219 -2.82 15.40 -30.35
CA THR A 219 -1.89 15.35 -29.21
C THR A 219 -1.55 13.92 -28.80
N LEU A 220 -0.26 13.58 -28.81
CA LEU A 220 0.25 12.34 -28.21
C LEU A 220 0.42 12.48 -26.69
N PRO A 221 0.20 11.41 -25.91
CA PRO A 221 0.53 11.37 -24.48
C PRO A 221 2.04 11.29 -24.23
N TYR A 222 2.85 11.10 -25.28
CA TYR A 222 4.29 10.89 -25.22
C TYR A 222 5.08 12.14 -25.62
N ASN A 223 6.29 12.28 -25.09
CA ASN A 223 7.20 13.34 -25.50
C ASN A 223 7.90 12.97 -26.83
N VAL A 224 7.38 13.51 -27.93
CA VAL A 224 7.88 13.26 -29.30
C VAL A 224 9.36 13.59 -29.47
N ASN A 225 9.86 14.64 -28.80
CA ASN A 225 11.27 15.03 -28.89
C ASN A 225 12.23 13.99 -28.27
N ARG A 226 11.70 13.08 -27.47
CA ARG A 226 12.45 11.96 -26.89
C ARG A 226 12.15 10.65 -27.63
N LEU A 227 10.88 10.43 -27.98
CA LEU A 227 10.43 9.23 -28.67
C LEU A 227 10.99 9.13 -30.10
N GLY A 228 10.93 10.20 -30.88
CA GLY A 228 11.39 10.24 -32.26
C GLY A 228 12.84 9.79 -32.45
N PRO A 229 13.83 10.40 -31.77
CA PRO A 229 15.23 9.98 -31.88
C PRO A 229 15.47 8.54 -31.41
N LEU A 230 14.73 8.09 -30.41
CA LEU A 230 14.85 6.73 -29.87
C LEU A 230 14.34 5.69 -30.87
N VAL A 231 13.18 5.93 -31.49
CA VAL A 231 12.62 5.04 -32.53
C VAL A 231 13.56 4.96 -33.72
N ASP A 232 14.10 6.10 -34.20
CA ASP A 232 15.09 6.14 -35.27
C ASP A 232 16.34 5.31 -34.91
N SER A 233 16.84 5.44 -33.68
CA SER A 233 18.00 4.68 -33.19
C SER A 233 17.73 3.16 -33.11
N ILE A 234 16.55 2.76 -32.64
CA ILE A 234 16.13 1.35 -32.58
C ILE A 234 16.03 0.77 -33.99
N PHE A 235 15.37 1.48 -34.90
CA PHE A 235 15.24 1.07 -36.29
C PHE A 235 16.62 0.85 -36.93
N ARG A 236 17.52 1.83 -36.82
CA ARG A 236 18.89 1.71 -37.34
C ARG A 236 19.66 0.55 -36.74
N SER A 237 19.45 0.27 -35.45
CA SER A 237 20.10 -0.85 -34.76
C SER A 237 19.62 -2.20 -35.30
N ILE A 238 18.32 -2.35 -35.55
CA ILE A 238 17.73 -3.57 -36.10
C ILE A 238 18.12 -3.73 -37.58
N ALA A 239 18.01 -2.67 -38.38
CA ALA A 239 18.45 -2.67 -39.77
C ALA A 239 19.94 -3.03 -39.91
N GLY A 240 20.79 -2.40 -39.09
CA GLY A 240 22.23 -2.70 -39.03
C GLY A 240 22.52 -4.15 -38.60
N PHE A 241 21.69 -4.73 -37.74
CA PHE A 241 21.83 -6.14 -37.33
C PHE A 241 21.60 -7.11 -38.49
N PHE A 242 20.63 -6.83 -39.37
CA PHE A 242 20.31 -7.64 -40.56
C PHE A 242 21.12 -7.28 -41.80
N GLY A 243 21.90 -6.20 -41.74
CA GLY A 243 22.70 -5.71 -42.86
C GLY A 243 21.89 -4.96 -43.92
N ASP A 244 20.70 -4.47 -43.55
CA ASP A 244 19.84 -3.69 -44.43
C ASP A 244 20.20 -2.20 -44.34
N ASN A 245 20.52 -1.61 -45.49
CA ASN A 245 20.85 -0.19 -45.64
C ASN A 245 19.92 0.52 -46.63
N SER A 246 18.85 -0.14 -47.05
CA SER A 246 17.98 0.27 -48.14
C SER A 246 16.62 0.76 -47.64
N GLU A 247 16.17 1.89 -48.21
CA GLU A 247 14.80 2.41 -48.20
C GLU A 247 14.30 3.16 -46.93
N PRO A 248 13.36 4.12 -47.09
CA PRO A 248 12.80 4.88 -45.99
C PRO A 248 11.76 4.07 -45.19
N PHE A 249 11.86 4.11 -43.85
CA PHE A 249 10.92 3.45 -42.93
C PHE A 249 9.98 4.46 -42.27
N ARG A 250 8.70 4.10 -42.14
CA ARG A 250 7.66 5.03 -41.66
C ARG A 250 6.86 4.46 -40.48
N VAL A 251 6.70 5.25 -39.43
CA VAL A 251 5.91 4.89 -38.25
C VAL A 251 4.65 5.74 -38.23
N PHE A 252 3.50 5.11 -38.11
CA PHE A 252 2.21 5.76 -38.01
C PHE A 252 1.62 5.51 -36.64
N ILE A 253 0.98 6.51 -36.05
CA ILE A 253 0.37 6.41 -34.72
C ILE A 253 -1.08 6.86 -34.81
N ARG A 254 -2.00 6.01 -34.35
CA ARG A 254 -3.44 6.31 -34.28
C ARG A 254 -4.01 6.17 -32.87
N LYS A 255 -5.01 6.97 -32.53
CA LYS A 255 -5.72 6.88 -31.25
C LYS A 255 -6.87 5.87 -31.31
N VAL A 256 -7.10 5.13 -30.22
CA VAL A 256 -8.22 4.21 -30.05
C VAL A 256 -8.92 4.39 -28.70
N TRP A 257 -10.14 3.84 -28.59
CA TRP A 257 -10.96 3.91 -27.39
C TRP A 257 -10.36 3.14 -26.20
N THR A 258 -9.87 1.92 -26.43
CA THR A 258 -9.25 1.07 -25.41
C THR A 258 -8.19 0.16 -26.01
N GLY A 259 -7.15 -0.16 -25.22
CA GLY A 259 -6.05 -1.04 -25.63
C GLY A 259 -4.89 -0.32 -26.32
N HIS A 260 -3.80 -1.05 -26.52
CA HIS A 260 -2.61 -0.59 -27.24
C HIS A 260 -2.02 -1.77 -28.03
N GLY A 261 -1.14 -1.49 -29.00
CA GLY A 261 -0.46 -2.51 -29.82
C GLY A 261 -0.12 -1.94 -31.19
N GLY A 262 0.24 -2.77 -32.16
CA GLY A 262 0.25 -2.34 -33.54
C GLY A 262 0.30 -3.47 -34.55
N THR A 263 0.58 -3.12 -35.80
CA THR A 263 0.73 -4.07 -36.91
C THR A 263 1.80 -3.58 -37.88
N GLY A 264 2.75 -4.46 -38.22
CA GLY A 264 3.72 -4.25 -39.29
C GLY A 264 3.04 -4.06 -40.65
N GLY A 265 3.65 -3.26 -41.51
CA GLY A 265 3.20 -3.04 -42.87
C GLY A 265 4.38 -2.72 -43.78
N TYR A 266 4.21 -2.71 -45.09
CA TYR A 266 5.31 -2.57 -46.03
C TYR A 266 6.15 -1.31 -45.73
N ARG A 267 7.41 -1.52 -45.28
CA ARG A 267 8.36 -0.47 -44.88
C ARG A 267 7.79 0.47 -43.83
N SER A 268 6.88 -0.02 -42.99
CA SER A 268 6.18 0.81 -42.04
C SER A 268 5.59 0.03 -40.87
N PHE A 269 5.08 0.78 -39.91
CA PHE A 269 4.37 0.21 -38.78
C PHE A 269 3.23 1.13 -38.34
N LEU A 270 2.09 0.56 -37.97
CA LEU A 270 0.97 1.29 -37.38
C LEU A 270 0.80 0.95 -35.89
N LEU A 271 1.01 1.95 -35.03
CA LEU A 271 0.87 1.90 -33.58
C LEU A 271 -0.48 2.46 -33.12
N GLU A 272 -1.11 1.81 -32.14
CA GLU A 272 -2.32 2.30 -31.46
C GLU A 272 -2.04 2.71 -30.01
N TYR A 273 -2.64 3.83 -29.57
CA TYR A 273 -2.65 4.27 -28.17
C TYR A 273 -4.05 4.72 -27.70
N TYR A 274 -4.26 4.81 -26.39
CA TYR A 274 -5.49 5.31 -25.78
C TYR A 274 -5.19 6.26 -24.61
N ASP A 275 -6.11 7.17 -24.25
CA ASP A 275 -5.87 8.21 -23.23
C ASP A 275 -5.72 7.65 -21.80
N GLY A 276 -6.14 6.41 -21.56
CA GLY A 276 -6.02 5.75 -20.26
C GLY A 276 -4.65 5.10 -20.01
N VAL A 277 -3.69 5.28 -20.92
CA VAL A 277 -2.28 4.98 -20.67
C VAL A 277 -1.82 5.88 -19.53
N THR A 278 -1.64 5.28 -18.35
CA THR A 278 -1.16 5.98 -17.15
C THR A 278 0.33 6.31 -17.28
N ASP A 279 0.81 7.28 -16.49
CA ASP A 279 2.25 7.54 -16.26
C ASP A 279 3.04 6.28 -15.79
N GLU A 280 2.37 5.15 -15.50
CA GLU A 280 2.96 3.87 -15.08
C GLU A 280 3.28 2.91 -16.25
N GLN A 281 2.86 3.17 -17.49
CA GLN A 281 3.48 2.46 -18.63
C GLN A 281 4.89 2.99 -18.81
N THR A 282 5.87 2.18 -18.44
CA THR A 282 7.29 2.51 -18.55
C THR A 282 7.66 2.76 -20.00
N GLU A 283 8.52 3.74 -20.26
CA GLU A 283 9.17 3.98 -21.56
C GLU A 283 9.68 2.67 -22.19
N ASP A 284 10.17 1.74 -21.36
CA ASP A 284 10.58 0.37 -21.73
C ASP A 284 9.50 -0.42 -22.49
N SER A 285 8.23 -0.35 -22.10
CA SER A 285 7.15 -1.11 -22.75
C SER A 285 6.80 -0.59 -24.14
N LEU A 286 7.00 0.72 -24.35
CA LEU A 286 6.87 1.33 -25.67
C LEU A 286 8.07 0.95 -26.54
N ILE A 287 9.28 0.93 -25.99
CA ILE A 287 10.49 0.45 -26.68
C ILE A 287 10.30 -1.02 -27.09
N ASP A 288 9.86 -1.89 -26.19
CA ASP A 288 9.64 -3.32 -26.46
C ASP A 288 8.68 -3.50 -27.64
N LEU A 289 7.56 -2.78 -27.64
CA LEU A 289 6.56 -2.84 -28.70
C LEU A 289 7.13 -2.32 -30.04
N LEU A 290 7.79 -1.16 -30.03
CA LEU A 290 8.37 -0.59 -31.25
C LEU A 290 9.45 -1.49 -31.84
N ALA A 291 10.32 -2.04 -30.99
CA ALA A 291 11.40 -2.91 -31.43
C ALA A 291 10.87 -4.24 -31.97
N HIS A 292 9.89 -4.85 -31.30
CA HIS A 292 9.22 -6.06 -31.77
C HIS A 292 8.67 -5.86 -33.19
N GLU A 293 7.93 -4.78 -33.39
CA GLU A 293 7.21 -4.55 -34.64
C GLU A 293 8.14 -4.15 -35.78
N THR A 294 9.28 -3.54 -35.46
CA THR A 294 10.33 -3.26 -36.45
C THR A 294 10.97 -4.54 -36.99
N VAL A 295 11.06 -5.60 -36.19
CA VAL A 295 11.66 -6.88 -36.63
C VAL A 295 10.79 -7.59 -37.68
N HIS A 296 9.48 -7.33 -37.72
CA HIS A 296 8.56 -7.93 -38.69
C HIS A 296 8.92 -7.59 -40.17
N GLU A 297 9.78 -6.60 -40.41
CA GLU A 297 10.28 -6.31 -41.77
C GLU A 297 11.36 -7.31 -42.26
N TYR A 298 11.98 -8.10 -41.39
CA TYR A 298 13.20 -8.86 -41.72
C TYR A 298 12.95 -10.35 -42.01
N PRO A 299 13.50 -11.38 -41.34
CA PRO A 299 13.24 -12.77 -41.73
C PRO A 299 11.90 -13.23 -41.16
N LEU A 300 10.80 -12.84 -41.80
CA LEU A 300 9.51 -13.47 -41.58
C LEU A 300 9.20 -14.45 -42.70
N MET A 301 8.56 -15.56 -42.32
CA MET A 301 8.01 -16.55 -43.23
C MET A 301 6.61 -16.14 -43.67
N ILE A 302 6.22 -16.58 -44.87
CA ILE A 302 4.94 -16.22 -45.49
C ILE A 302 3.80 -16.79 -44.61
N PRO A 303 2.80 -15.98 -44.19
CA PRO A 303 1.78 -16.39 -43.21
C PRO A 303 0.82 -17.51 -43.65
N GLU A 304 0.94 -18.04 -44.87
CA GLU A 304 0.00 -19.02 -45.44
C GLU A 304 0.00 -20.36 -44.71
N ARG A 305 1.03 -20.65 -43.90
CA ARG A 305 1.08 -21.82 -43.02
C ARG A 305 0.95 -21.38 -41.57
N ASN A 306 -0.16 -21.77 -40.92
CA ASN A 306 -0.39 -21.50 -39.49
C ASN A 306 0.76 -21.99 -38.59
N GLU A 307 1.60 -22.92 -39.06
CA GLU A 307 2.75 -23.49 -38.34
C GLU A 307 3.88 -22.49 -38.08
N ASP A 308 3.95 -21.36 -38.81
CA ASP A 308 5.08 -20.43 -38.78
C ASP A 308 4.93 -19.29 -37.75
N VAL A 309 3.79 -19.23 -37.04
CA VAL A 309 3.44 -18.11 -36.14
C VAL A 309 4.44 -17.97 -34.99
N TRP A 310 4.94 -19.06 -34.42
CA TRP A 310 5.91 -19.01 -33.33
C TRP A 310 7.25 -18.47 -33.80
N TYR A 311 7.63 -18.76 -35.05
CA TYR A 311 8.89 -18.30 -35.60
C TYR A 311 8.81 -16.80 -35.81
N ASN A 312 7.78 -16.32 -36.51
CA ASN A 312 7.57 -14.90 -36.77
C ASN A 312 7.50 -14.09 -35.47
N GLU A 313 6.63 -14.49 -34.53
CA GLU A 313 6.46 -13.77 -33.26
C GLU A 313 7.62 -13.96 -32.28
N GLY A 314 8.25 -15.13 -32.29
CA GLY A 314 9.40 -15.46 -31.46
C GLY A 314 10.66 -14.71 -31.89
N VAL A 315 10.93 -14.64 -33.20
CA VAL A 315 12.02 -13.86 -33.79
C VAL A 315 11.81 -12.38 -33.51
N ALA A 316 10.58 -11.87 -33.70
CA ALA A 316 10.24 -10.49 -33.38
C ALA A 316 10.49 -10.15 -31.90
N ASN A 317 10.03 -10.99 -30.97
CA ASN A 317 10.31 -10.82 -29.54
C ASN A 317 11.82 -10.92 -29.22
N TYR A 318 12.53 -11.88 -29.81
CA TYR A 318 13.94 -12.14 -29.50
C TYR A 318 14.84 -11.02 -29.98
N TYR A 319 14.75 -10.65 -31.26
CA TYR A 319 15.59 -9.58 -31.81
C TYR A 319 15.09 -8.19 -31.48
N GLY A 320 13.81 -8.01 -31.11
CA GLY A 320 13.32 -6.77 -30.52
C GLY A 320 14.03 -6.43 -29.20
N VAL A 321 14.49 -7.44 -28.46
CA VAL A 321 15.29 -7.23 -27.23
C VAL A 321 16.79 -7.16 -27.54
N ILE A 322 17.29 -8.05 -28.40
CA ILE A 322 18.73 -8.23 -28.63
C ILE A 322 19.33 -7.18 -29.55
N ALA A 323 18.70 -6.90 -30.70
CA ALA A 323 19.29 -6.04 -31.73
C ALA A 323 19.44 -4.57 -31.27
N PRO A 324 18.49 -3.95 -30.56
CA PRO A 324 18.68 -2.60 -30.03
C PRO A 324 19.86 -2.49 -29.05
N TYR A 325 20.12 -3.54 -28.26
CA TYR A 325 21.28 -3.55 -27.35
C TYR A 325 22.60 -3.67 -28.13
N VAL A 326 22.66 -4.59 -29.10
CA VAL A 326 23.85 -4.78 -29.94
C VAL A 326 24.16 -3.53 -30.77
N GLY A 327 23.14 -2.83 -31.26
CA GLY A 327 23.28 -1.57 -31.98
C GLY A 327 23.52 -0.34 -31.09
N GLY A 328 23.47 -0.48 -29.77
CA GLY A 328 23.72 0.61 -28.81
C GLY A 328 22.56 1.59 -28.59
N ALA A 329 21.35 1.28 -29.07
CA ALA A 329 20.16 2.09 -28.81
C ALA A 329 19.67 1.99 -27.36
N VAL A 330 19.93 0.87 -26.68
CA VAL A 330 19.54 0.62 -25.28
C VAL A 330 20.71 0.11 -24.46
N ASP A 331 20.66 0.32 -23.14
CA ASP A 331 21.74 -0.06 -22.24
C ASP A 331 21.63 -1.52 -21.73
N ARG A 332 22.68 -1.99 -21.05
CA ARG A 332 22.72 -3.35 -20.48
C ARG A 332 21.64 -3.57 -19.41
N LYS A 333 21.21 -2.52 -18.70
CA LYS A 333 20.21 -2.63 -17.64
C LYS A 333 18.84 -2.93 -18.24
N TYR A 334 18.50 -2.27 -19.34
CA TYR A 334 17.31 -2.55 -20.12
C TYR A 334 17.35 -3.99 -20.65
N LEU A 335 18.47 -4.43 -21.25
CA LEU A 335 18.61 -5.80 -21.76
C LEU A 335 18.31 -6.85 -20.66
N VAL A 336 18.92 -6.72 -19.48
CA VAL A 336 18.71 -7.66 -18.37
C VAL A 336 17.26 -7.65 -17.90
N LYS A 337 16.62 -6.47 -17.83
CA LYS A 337 15.21 -6.36 -17.47
C LYS A 337 14.33 -7.07 -18.50
N ALA A 338 14.48 -6.74 -19.78
CA ALA A 338 13.68 -7.31 -20.87
C ALA A 338 13.81 -8.85 -20.94
N LEU A 339 15.04 -9.38 -20.81
CA LEU A 339 15.27 -10.83 -20.76
C LEU A 339 14.54 -11.50 -19.59
N ASN A 340 14.57 -10.87 -18.41
CA ASN A 340 13.87 -11.39 -17.23
C ASN A 340 12.34 -11.29 -17.38
N ASP A 341 11.84 -10.22 -17.98
CA ASP A 341 10.40 -10.03 -18.22
C ASP A 341 9.87 -11.09 -19.20
N GLN A 342 10.61 -11.41 -20.27
CA GLN A 342 10.28 -12.49 -21.22
C GLN A 342 10.33 -13.87 -20.57
N ALA A 343 11.37 -14.14 -19.77
CA ALA A 343 11.47 -15.40 -19.02
C ALA A 343 10.30 -15.55 -18.04
N GLN A 344 9.98 -14.50 -17.28
CA GLN A 344 8.85 -14.50 -16.35
C GLN A 344 7.54 -14.73 -17.12
N ALA A 345 7.30 -14.01 -18.21
CA ALA A 345 6.10 -14.15 -19.04
C ALA A 345 5.89 -15.58 -19.58
N TYR A 346 6.97 -16.27 -19.94
CA TYR A 346 6.91 -17.69 -20.35
C TYR A 346 6.64 -18.62 -19.16
N TYR A 347 7.49 -18.59 -18.12
CA TYR A 347 7.43 -19.57 -17.02
C TYR A 347 6.23 -19.38 -16.09
N THR A 348 5.61 -18.21 -16.07
CA THR A 348 4.36 -17.96 -15.32
C THR A 348 3.11 -18.03 -16.19
N SER A 349 3.23 -18.35 -17.49
CA SER A 349 2.06 -18.45 -18.37
C SER A 349 1.21 -19.67 -18.03
N THR A 350 -0.10 -19.49 -18.03
CA THR A 350 -1.09 -20.56 -17.79
C THR A 350 -1.29 -21.45 -19.01
N THR A 351 -0.83 -20.97 -20.18
CA THR A 351 -0.90 -21.66 -21.47
C THR A 351 0.43 -22.32 -21.85
N VAL A 352 1.44 -22.28 -20.98
CA VAL A 352 2.81 -22.73 -21.29
C VAL A 352 2.88 -24.18 -21.74
N ASN A 353 2.01 -25.04 -21.20
CA ASN A 353 1.97 -26.48 -21.48
C ASN A 353 0.97 -26.90 -22.57
N LEU A 354 0.34 -25.95 -23.27
CA LEU A 354 -0.59 -26.28 -24.36
C LEU A 354 0.18 -26.81 -25.58
N SER A 355 -0.36 -27.81 -26.27
CA SER A 355 0.17 -28.23 -27.56
C SER A 355 0.09 -27.07 -28.55
N TYR A 356 1.07 -27.00 -29.45
CA TYR A 356 1.13 -25.92 -30.43
C TYR A 356 -0.08 -25.95 -31.38
N GLN A 357 -0.54 -27.14 -31.78
CA GLN A 357 -1.77 -27.29 -32.56
C GLN A 357 -2.98 -26.63 -31.87
N TYR A 358 -3.16 -26.87 -30.56
CA TYR A 358 -4.25 -26.24 -29.81
C TYR A 358 -4.13 -24.71 -29.81
N VAL A 359 -2.90 -24.20 -29.69
CA VAL A 359 -2.63 -22.75 -29.73
C VAL A 359 -3.01 -22.15 -31.07
N LEU A 360 -2.76 -22.86 -32.18
CA LEU A 360 -3.15 -22.41 -33.52
C LEU A 360 -4.66 -22.41 -33.69
N ASP A 361 -5.33 -23.49 -33.31
CA ASP A 361 -6.79 -23.65 -33.42
C ASP A 361 -7.55 -22.57 -32.62
N HIS A 362 -6.96 -22.08 -31.52
CA HIS A 362 -7.58 -21.14 -30.58
C HIS A 362 -6.83 -19.79 -30.52
N TYR A 363 -6.02 -19.47 -31.53
CA TYR A 363 -5.10 -18.32 -31.49
C TYR A 363 -5.81 -16.99 -31.25
N TRP A 364 -7.01 -16.82 -31.83
CA TRP A 364 -7.86 -15.62 -31.69
C TRP A 364 -8.91 -15.74 -30.57
N ASP A 365 -8.97 -16.89 -29.90
CA ASP A 365 -9.97 -17.20 -28.88
C ASP A 365 -9.61 -16.69 -27.48
N ASP A 366 -8.33 -16.51 -27.17
CA ASP A 366 -7.90 -16.00 -25.87
C ASP A 366 -6.54 -15.31 -26.00
N PHE A 367 -6.44 -14.09 -25.49
CA PHE A 367 -5.19 -13.31 -25.52
C PHE A 367 -4.01 -14.05 -24.87
N SER A 368 -4.26 -14.84 -23.83
CA SER A 368 -3.24 -15.65 -23.17
C SER A 368 -2.72 -16.76 -24.10
N VAL A 369 -3.61 -17.33 -24.93
CA VAL A 369 -3.24 -18.31 -25.96
C VAL A 369 -2.47 -17.61 -27.07
N THR A 370 -2.93 -16.45 -27.54
CA THR A 370 -2.24 -15.60 -28.53
C THR A 370 -0.80 -15.28 -28.12
N LYS A 371 -0.52 -15.07 -26.81
CA LYS A 371 0.83 -14.79 -26.32
C LYS A 371 1.75 -16.01 -26.17
N THR A 372 1.23 -17.22 -26.38
CA THR A 372 2.03 -18.45 -26.24
C THR A 372 3.15 -18.54 -27.29
N PRO A 373 2.93 -18.30 -28.59
CA PRO A 373 3.98 -18.38 -29.60
C PRO A 373 5.09 -17.33 -29.39
N TYR A 374 4.73 -16.13 -28.94
CA TYR A 374 5.66 -15.05 -28.58
C TYR A 374 6.67 -15.50 -27.50
N ASN A 375 6.15 -15.95 -26.36
CA ASN A 375 6.96 -16.28 -25.19
C ASN A 375 7.73 -17.60 -25.40
N ARG A 376 7.07 -18.60 -26.00
CA ARG A 376 7.68 -19.90 -26.29
C ARG A 376 8.76 -19.79 -27.35
N GLY A 377 8.49 -19.06 -28.44
CA GLY A 377 9.46 -18.80 -29.51
C GLY A 377 10.70 -18.07 -29.01
N PHE A 378 10.55 -17.07 -28.13
CA PHE A 378 11.69 -16.38 -27.50
C PHE A 378 12.60 -17.34 -26.73
N ILE A 379 12.02 -18.16 -25.86
CA ILE A 379 12.78 -19.10 -25.02
C ILE A 379 13.40 -20.23 -25.85
N PHE A 380 12.71 -20.66 -26.90
CA PHE A 380 13.24 -21.60 -27.87
C PHE A 380 14.49 -21.05 -28.57
N LEU A 381 14.44 -19.82 -29.11
CA LEU A 381 15.59 -19.19 -29.74
C LEU A 381 16.76 -18.99 -28.76
N ALA A 382 16.47 -18.64 -27.50
CA ALA A 382 17.49 -18.56 -26.44
C ALA A 382 18.15 -19.92 -26.19
N GLN A 383 17.40 -21.02 -26.20
CA GLN A 383 17.96 -22.36 -26.08
C GLN A 383 18.87 -22.68 -27.28
N GLN A 384 18.42 -22.42 -28.52
CA GLN A 384 19.21 -22.69 -29.72
C GLN A 384 20.48 -21.86 -29.78
N GLN A 385 20.42 -20.59 -29.38
CA GLN A 385 21.60 -19.73 -29.22
C GLN A 385 22.67 -20.38 -28.31
N GLY A 386 22.27 -20.98 -27.19
CA GLY A 386 23.20 -21.67 -26.30
C GLY A 386 23.79 -22.94 -26.93
N ARG A 387 22.96 -23.73 -27.62
CA ARG A 387 23.40 -25.00 -28.22
C ARG A 387 24.34 -24.80 -29.40
N ILE A 388 24.03 -23.88 -30.31
CA ILE A 388 24.90 -23.52 -31.45
C ILE A 388 26.24 -22.98 -30.92
N ASN A 389 26.21 -22.14 -29.88
CA ASN A 389 27.42 -21.61 -29.27
C ASN A 389 28.32 -22.75 -28.75
N ARG A 390 27.76 -23.69 -27.97
CA ARG A 390 28.52 -24.85 -27.47
C ARG A 390 29.05 -25.75 -28.58
N ALA A 391 28.21 -26.08 -29.58
CA ALA A 391 28.59 -26.96 -30.67
C ALA A 391 29.72 -26.39 -31.54
N THR A 392 29.78 -25.07 -31.68
CA THR A 392 30.77 -24.39 -32.53
C THR A 392 31.95 -23.77 -31.78
N GLY A 393 31.97 -23.88 -30.44
CA GLY A 393 32.98 -23.25 -29.59
C GLY A 393 32.90 -21.72 -29.60
N GLY A 394 31.69 -21.16 -29.69
CA GLY A 394 31.43 -19.71 -29.72
C GLY A 394 31.66 -19.02 -31.06
N ARG A 395 31.97 -19.77 -32.12
CA ARG A 395 32.20 -19.20 -33.47
C ARG A 395 30.93 -18.83 -34.20
N LYS A 396 29.81 -19.47 -33.87
CA LYS A 396 28.51 -19.30 -34.53
C LYS A 396 27.40 -19.11 -33.49
N SER A 397 26.28 -18.53 -33.92
CA SER A 397 25.12 -18.23 -33.09
C SER A 397 23.81 -18.43 -33.85
N ILE A 398 22.68 -18.25 -33.16
CA ILE A 398 21.36 -18.22 -33.81
C ILE A 398 21.25 -17.08 -34.85
N ASP A 399 22.08 -16.04 -34.69
CA ASP A 399 22.15 -14.91 -35.61
C ASP A 399 22.56 -15.35 -37.02
N ASP A 400 23.43 -16.36 -37.14
CA ASP A 400 23.87 -16.90 -38.44
C ASP A 400 22.72 -17.53 -39.22
N ILE A 401 21.81 -18.23 -38.54
CA ILE A 401 20.67 -18.91 -39.17
C ILE A 401 19.65 -17.87 -39.64
N VAL A 402 19.28 -16.96 -38.75
CA VAL A 402 18.21 -16.00 -39.00
C VAL A 402 18.61 -14.97 -40.07
N ARG A 403 19.91 -14.65 -40.19
CA ARG A 403 20.44 -13.84 -41.30
C ARG A 403 20.41 -14.57 -42.64
N VAL A 404 20.65 -15.89 -42.68
CA VAL A 404 20.53 -16.68 -43.92
C VAL A 404 19.09 -16.69 -44.42
N LEU A 405 18.12 -16.89 -43.52
CA LEU A 405 16.70 -16.83 -43.85
C LEU A 405 16.29 -15.43 -44.34
N TYR A 406 16.85 -14.37 -43.75
CA TYR A 406 16.65 -13.01 -44.26
C TYR A 406 17.19 -12.84 -45.69
N GLN A 407 18.35 -13.44 -46.01
CA GLN A 407 18.90 -13.39 -47.37
C GLN A 407 18.01 -14.13 -48.39
N TYR A 408 17.37 -15.23 -48.00
CA TYR A 408 16.38 -15.91 -48.85
C TYR A 408 15.22 -14.96 -49.15
N ARG A 409 14.62 -14.34 -48.12
CA ARG A 409 13.56 -13.34 -48.29
C ARG A 409 13.99 -12.17 -49.17
N PHE A 410 15.17 -11.61 -48.92
CA PHE A 410 15.71 -10.47 -49.68
C PHE A 410 15.90 -10.78 -51.17
N ARG A 411 16.22 -12.04 -51.50
CA ARG A 411 16.34 -12.51 -52.89
C ARG A 411 15.00 -12.93 -53.51
N GLY A 412 13.90 -12.81 -52.77
CA GLY A 412 12.57 -13.27 -53.20
C GLY A 412 12.46 -14.79 -53.26
N GLN A 413 13.26 -15.52 -52.48
CA GLN A 413 13.17 -16.98 -52.35
C GLN A 413 12.19 -17.34 -51.24
N GLU A 414 11.27 -18.27 -51.53
CA GLU A 414 10.40 -18.87 -50.53
C GLU A 414 11.21 -19.68 -49.51
N HIS A 415 10.80 -19.62 -48.25
CA HIS A 415 11.41 -20.34 -47.13
C HIS A 415 10.39 -20.52 -46.01
N SER A 416 10.63 -21.51 -45.14
CA SER A 416 9.70 -22.03 -44.14
C SER A 416 10.38 -22.40 -42.82
N VAL A 417 9.61 -22.76 -41.79
CA VAL A 417 10.16 -23.25 -40.52
C VAL A 417 10.97 -24.54 -40.71
N ASP A 418 10.65 -25.37 -41.70
CA ASP A 418 11.45 -26.56 -41.98
C ASP A 418 12.86 -26.20 -42.48
N ASP A 419 13.02 -25.12 -43.25
CA ASP A 419 14.35 -24.62 -43.64
C ASP A 419 15.15 -24.16 -42.42
N PHE A 420 14.49 -23.53 -41.44
CA PHE A 420 15.11 -23.18 -40.16
C PHE A 420 15.62 -24.44 -39.43
N TYR A 421 14.81 -25.49 -39.34
CA TYR A 421 15.21 -26.75 -38.70
C TYR A 421 16.31 -27.49 -39.47
N GLN A 422 16.27 -27.43 -40.80
CA GLN A 422 17.30 -28.02 -41.65
C GLN A 422 18.65 -27.34 -41.44
N ILE A 423 18.69 -26.00 -41.45
CA ILE A 423 19.93 -25.25 -41.16
C ILE A 423 20.39 -25.50 -39.72
N LEU A 424 19.46 -25.57 -38.76
CA LEU A 424 19.79 -25.86 -37.37
C LEU A 424 20.42 -27.25 -37.19
N THR A 425 19.97 -28.23 -37.98
CA THR A 425 20.50 -29.61 -38.00
C THR A 425 21.98 -29.64 -38.33
N ASP A 426 22.44 -28.78 -39.24
CA ASP A 426 23.87 -28.66 -39.59
C ASP A 426 24.74 -28.19 -38.42
N PHE A 427 24.17 -27.47 -37.44
CA PHE A 427 24.91 -26.96 -36.28
C PHE A 427 24.90 -27.89 -35.07
N ILE A 428 23.75 -28.51 -34.76
CA ILE A 428 23.55 -29.23 -33.50
C ILE A 428 23.12 -30.70 -33.68
N GLY A 429 22.95 -31.15 -34.92
CA GLY A 429 22.60 -32.54 -35.26
C GLY A 429 21.10 -32.86 -35.15
N GLU A 430 20.67 -33.79 -36.00
CA GLU A 430 19.25 -34.11 -36.25
C GLU A 430 18.50 -34.57 -34.99
N SER A 431 19.11 -35.47 -34.20
CA SER A 431 18.49 -35.99 -32.98
C SER A 431 18.17 -34.89 -31.96
N ILE A 432 19.01 -33.86 -31.87
CA ILE A 432 18.85 -32.74 -30.95
C ILE A 432 17.74 -31.81 -31.44
N VAL A 433 17.71 -31.52 -32.74
CA VAL A 433 16.68 -30.70 -33.38
C VAL A 433 15.30 -31.36 -33.23
N GLN A 434 15.20 -32.67 -33.48
CA GLN A 434 13.95 -33.41 -33.36
C GLN A 434 13.36 -33.31 -31.95
N LYS A 435 14.19 -33.47 -30.92
CA LYS A 435 13.76 -33.34 -29.52
C LYS A 435 13.26 -31.93 -29.18
N ASP A 436 13.89 -30.91 -29.73
CA ASP A 436 13.50 -29.52 -29.49
C ASP A 436 12.21 -29.15 -30.25
N ARG A 437 12.06 -29.67 -31.48
CA ARG A 437 10.82 -29.58 -32.25
C ARG A 437 9.66 -30.23 -31.50
N GLU A 438 9.85 -31.44 -30.98
CA GLU A 438 8.85 -32.13 -30.14
C GLU A 438 8.50 -31.34 -28.87
N ALA A 439 9.47 -30.66 -28.26
CA ALA A 439 9.21 -29.84 -27.08
C ALA A 439 8.37 -28.59 -27.42
N MET A 440 8.63 -27.94 -28.56
CA MET A 440 7.83 -26.84 -29.08
C MET A 440 6.39 -27.28 -29.38
N GLU A 441 6.24 -28.38 -30.10
CA GLU A 441 4.96 -28.92 -30.57
C GLU A 441 4.07 -29.44 -29.43
N ASN A 442 4.64 -30.19 -28.49
CA ASN A 442 3.89 -30.78 -27.38
C ASN A 442 3.69 -29.84 -26.18
N GLY A 443 4.29 -28.65 -26.21
CA GLY A 443 4.25 -27.72 -25.09
C GLY A 443 5.05 -28.21 -23.88
N HIS A 444 6.13 -28.98 -24.09
CA HIS A 444 7.05 -29.28 -23.01
C HIS A 444 7.79 -28.01 -22.58
N LEU A 445 8.07 -27.90 -21.28
CA LEU A 445 8.76 -26.73 -20.75
C LEU A 445 10.20 -26.66 -21.29
N ILE A 446 10.50 -25.57 -22.00
CA ILE A 446 11.82 -25.31 -22.57
C ILE A 446 12.67 -24.58 -21.52
N VAL A 447 13.82 -25.14 -21.19
CA VAL A 447 14.82 -24.51 -20.32
C VAL A 447 16.11 -24.28 -21.12
N PRO A 448 16.50 -23.01 -21.36
CA PRO A 448 17.75 -22.69 -22.04
C PRO A 448 18.98 -23.10 -21.22
N LEU A 449 20.12 -23.26 -21.89
CA LEU A 449 21.41 -23.51 -21.25
C LEU A 449 21.87 -22.29 -20.43
N GLU A 450 22.51 -22.50 -19.27
CA GLU A 450 22.86 -21.41 -18.34
C GLU A 450 23.75 -20.31 -18.96
N ASP A 451 24.53 -20.69 -19.97
CA ASP A 451 25.49 -19.87 -20.72
C ASP A 451 24.94 -19.37 -22.07
N CYS A 452 23.64 -19.51 -22.35
CA CYS A 452 23.07 -19.11 -23.64
C CYS A 452 23.27 -17.62 -23.98
N PHE A 453 23.42 -16.76 -22.97
CA PHE A 453 23.70 -15.34 -23.14
C PHE A 453 25.13 -14.94 -22.69
N ALA A 454 26.05 -15.90 -22.60
CA ALA A 454 27.44 -15.64 -22.19
C ALA A 454 28.15 -14.62 -23.11
N LYS A 455 27.80 -14.58 -24.41
CA LYS A 455 28.33 -13.57 -25.36
C LYS A 455 28.03 -12.12 -24.97
N TYR A 456 27.00 -11.90 -24.14
CA TYR A 456 26.63 -10.58 -23.61
C TYR A 456 27.12 -10.36 -22.17
N GLY A 457 27.98 -11.26 -21.65
CA GLY A 457 28.42 -11.25 -20.27
C GLY A 457 27.31 -11.56 -19.27
N LEU A 458 26.28 -12.32 -19.68
CA LEU A 458 25.13 -12.68 -18.85
C LEU A 458 25.13 -14.19 -18.56
N ARG A 459 24.62 -14.55 -17.38
CA ARG A 459 24.39 -15.94 -16.98
C ARG A 459 22.97 -16.06 -16.47
N LEU A 460 22.29 -17.16 -16.82
CA LEU A 460 20.99 -17.45 -16.25
C LEU A 460 21.12 -17.89 -14.79
N VAL A 461 20.14 -17.49 -13.97
CA VAL A 461 20.04 -17.90 -12.57
C VAL A 461 18.61 -18.35 -12.33
N ARG A 462 18.45 -19.54 -11.75
CA ARG A 462 17.14 -20.06 -11.38
C ARG A 462 16.53 -19.21 -10.26
N LYS A 463 15.27 -18.82 -10.43
CA LYS A 463 14.50 -18.05 -9.46
C LYS A 463 13.05 -18.52 -9.47
N ASP A 464 12.45 -18.61 -8.30
CA ASP A 464 11.03 -18.93 -8.16
C ASP A 464 10.17 -17.70 -8.48
N ALA A 465 9.09 -17.91 -9.22
CA ALA A 465 8.11 -16.90 -9.59
C ALA A 465 6.68 -17.45 -9.41
N GLU A 466 5.76 -16.59 -8.98
CA GLU A 466 4.36 -16.98 -8.76
C GLU A 466 3.57 -16.90 -10.07
N GLN A 467 2.78 -17.95 -10.35
CA GLN A 467 1.81 -17.97 -11.45
C GLN A 467 0.50 -17.33 -11.00
N PHE A 468 -0.05 -16.41 -11.80
CA PHE A 468 -1.32 -15.73 -11.52
C PHE A 468 -2.40 -16.13 -12.53
N GLU A 469 -3.54 -16.59 -12.01
CA GLU A 469 -4.74 -16.90 -12.79
C GLU A 469 -5.91 -15.99 -12.38
N PRO A 470 -6.55 -15.26 -13.33
CA PRO A 470 -7.70 -14.41 -13.02
C PRO A 470 -8.92 -15.18 -12.50
N GLY A 471 -9.06 -16.47 -12.87
CA GLY A 471 -10.21 -17.30 -12.49
C GLY A 471 -11.51 -17.04 -13.28
N PHE A 472 -11.45 -16.23 -14.34
CA PHE A 472 -12.55 -15.94 -15.26
C PHE A 472 -11.99 -15.61 -16.65
N ASP A 473 -12.82 -15.69 -17.69
CA ASP A 473 -12.44 -15.33 -19.05
C ASP A 473 -12.23 -13.81 -19.14
N LEU A 474 -11.05 -13.35 -19.54
CA LEU A 474 -10.76 -11.92 -19.67
C LEU A 474 -11.61 -11.24 -20.76
N LYS A 475 -12.08 -11.97 -21.78
CA LYS A 475 -13.00 -11.42 -22.81
C LYS A 475 -14.32 -10.95 -22.20
N SER A 476 -14.73 -11.58 -21.11
CA SER A 476 -15.96 -11.28 -20.38
C SER A 476 -15.99 -9.88 -19.76
N LEU A 477 -14.82 -9.32 -19.43
CA LEU A 477 -14.68 -7.93 -18.96
C LEU A 477 -15.13 -6.91 -20.01
N ARG A 478 -14.97 -7.21 -21.31
CA ARG A 478 -15.36 -6.32 -22.42
C ARG A 478 -16.87 -6.21 -22.56
N ASN A 479 -17.58 -7.29 -22.26
CA ASN A 479 -19.04 -7.34 -22.26
C ASN A 479 -19.66 -6.88 -20.93
N LEU A 480 -18.83 -6.39 -19.99
CA LEU A 480 -19.22 -6.05 -18.61
C LEU A 480 -19.94 -7.20 -17.88
N LYS A 481 -19.74 -8.44 -18.34
CA LYS A 481 -20.35 -9.67 -17.80
C LYS A 481 -19.25 -10.68 -17.61
N ILE A 482 -18.90 -10.99 -16.36
CA ILE A 482 -17.86 -11.97 -16.06
C ILE A 482 -18.37 -13.38 -16.39
N THR A 483 -17.71 -14.08 -17.30
CA THR A 483 -17.98 -15.47 -17.69
C THR A 483 -16.80 -16.34 -17.24
N GLY A 484 -17.08 -17.51 -16.68
CA GLY A 484 -16.04 -18.41 -16.20
C GLY A 484 -15.29 -19.08 -17.36
N ARG A 485 -13.98 -19.27 -17.21
CA ARG A 485 -13.20 -20.19 -18.06
C ARG A 485 -13.53 -21.60 -17.57
N GLN A 486 -13.98 -22.51 -18.43
CA GLN A 486 -14.02 -23.94 -18.10
C GLN A 486 -12.57 -24.43 -18.00
N SER A 487 -11.97 -24.34 -16.82
CA SER A 487 -10.66 -24.94 -16.58
C SER A 487 -10.82 -26.45 -16.58
N THR A 488 -10.35 -27.10 -17.64
CA THR A 488 -10.12 -28.54 -17.74
C THR A 488 -8.89 -28.95 -16.91
N TRP A 489 -8.89 -28.62 -15.61
CA TRP A 489 -8.06 -29.32 -14.63
C TRP A 489 -8.98 -30.32 -13.91
N TYR A 490 -8.63 -31.61 -14.03
CA TYR A 490 -9.34 -32.74 -13.44
C TYR A 490 -9.83 -32.42 -12.01
N GLY A 491 -11.14 -32.22 -11.83
CA GLY A 491 -11.80 -32.30 -10.52
C GLY A 491 -12.85 -31.26 -10.13
N MET A 492 -13.00 -30.12 -10.82
CA MET A 492 -14.04 -29.14 -10.46
C MET A 492 -15.15 -29.07 -11.53
N ARG A 493 -16.34 -29.56 -11.14
CA ARG A 493 -17.57 -29.48 -11.95
C ARG A 493 -17.92 -28.03 -12.30
N ALA A 494 -18.40 -27.89 -13.53
CA ALA A 494 -18.97 -26.72 -14.19
C ALA A 494 -19.53 -25.62 -13.26
N VAL A 495 -18.98 -24.42 -13.36
CA VAL A 495 -19.60 -23.20 -12.86
C VAL A 495 -20.73 -22.83 -13.82
N GLN A 496 -21.97 -23.18 -13.44
CA GLN A 496 -23.18 -22.70 -14.11
C GLN A 496 -23.31 -21.18 -14.00
N GLN A 497 -23.64 -20.55 -15.12
CA GLN A 497 -24.09 -19.16 -15.20
C GLN A 497 -25.43 -18.97 -14.48
N VAL A 498 -25.40 -18.31 -13.32
CA VAL A 498 -26.47 -17.40 -12.88
C VAL A 498 -25.80 -16.23 -12.16
N LEU A 499 -26.04 -15.01 -12.66
CA LEU A 499 -25.71 -13.75 -11.98
C LEU A 499 -26.54 -13.64 -10.69
N HIS A 500 -26.12 -14.33 -9.65
CA HIS A 500 -26.18 -13.82 -8.29
C HIS A 500 -24.75 -13.55 -7.84
N ARG A 501 -24.51 -12.35 -7.32
CA ARG A 501 -23.27 -12.01 -6.61
C ARG A 501 -23.14 -12.87 -5.35
N SER A 502 -22.79 -14.14 -5.46
CA SER A 502 -22.25 -14.87 -4.32
C SER A 502 -20.79 -14.43 -4.19
N ALA A 503 -20.55 -13.47 -3.30
CA ALA A 503 -19.19 -13.14 -2.90
C ALA A 503 -18.47 -14.44 -2.48
N LYS A 504 -17.23 -14.65 -2.89
CA LYS A 504 -16.49 -15.86 -2.51
C LYS A 504 -16.09 -15.77 -1.03
N ALA A 505 -16.25 -16.87 -0.27
CA ALA A 505 -15.74 -16.96 1.08
C ALA A 505 -14.25 -16.63 1.16
N ILE A 506 -13.81 -16.15 2.31
CA ILE A 506 -12.41 -15.83 2.57
C ILE A 506 -11.66 -17.13 2.85
N SER A 507 -10.63 -17.41 2.06
CA SER A 507 -9.80 -18.58 2.27
C SER A 507 -8.89 -18.40 3.51
N PRO A 508 -8.54 -19.48 4.22
CA PRO A 508 -7.60 -19.39 5.35
C PRO A 508 -6.22 -18.84 4.98
N SER A 509 -5.76 -19.01 3.73
CA SER A 509 -4.49 -18.46 3.23
C SER A 509 -4.58 -16.94 3.04
N GLU A 510 -5.63 -16.43 2.37
CA GLU A 510 -5.86 -14.99 2.25
C GLU A 510 -5.95 -14.33 3.64
N PHE A 511 -6.67 -14.96 4.56
CA PHE A 511 -6.78 -14.45 5.94
C PHE A 511 -5.42 -14.48 6.66
N TYR A 512 -4.59 -15.49 6.44
CA TYR A 512 -3.24 -15.54 7.00
C TYR A 512 -2.37 -14.37 6.52
N ASP A 513 -2.41 -14.04 5.24
CA ASP A 513 -1.66 -12.89 4.72
C ASP A 513 -2.15 -11.56 5.31
N ALA A 514 -3.47 -11.41 5.44
CA ALA A 514 -4.06 -10.26 6.10
C ALA A 514 -3.65 -10.16 7.58
N VAL A 515 -3.58 -11.29 8.30
CA VAL A 515 -3.07 -11.37 9.68
C VAL A 515 -1.59 -11.02 9.75
N ARG A 516 -0.74 -11.55 8.85
CA ARG A 516 0.70 -11.26 8.81
C ARG A 516 0.97 -9.78 8.56
N GLU A 517 0.20 -9.16 7.67
CA GLU A 517 0.33 -7.74 7.35
C GLU A 517 -0.21 -6.84 8.46
N ALA A 518 -1.32 -7.21 9.11
CA ALA A 518 -1.87 -6.46 10.23
C ALA A 518 -1.04 -6.60 11.51
N CYS A 519 -0.50 -7.79 11.78
CA CYS A 519 0.16 -8.17 13.03
C CYS A 519 1.68 -8.24 12.88
N LYS A 520 2.30 -7.20 12.31
CA LYS A 520 3.76 -7.09 12.23
C LYS A 520 4.39 -7.10 13.64
N PRO A 521 5.58 -7.69 13.81
CA PRO A 521 6.32 -7.61 15.07
C PRO A 521 6.48 -6.16 15.52
N ARG A 522 6.16 -5.88 16.78
CA ARG A 522 6.34 -4.56 17.41
C ARG A 522 7.81 -4.34 17.77
N PHE A 523 8.52 -5.43 18.10
CA PHE A 523 9.93 -5.43 18.49
C PHE A 523 10.73 -6.35 17.57
N SER A 524 11.06 -5.89 16.37
CA SER A 524 11.77 -6.69 15.34
C SER A 524 13.15 -7.21 15.76
N GLU A 525 13.79 -6.57 16.74
CA GLU A 525 15.13 -6.93 17.23
C GLU A 525 15.13 -7.60 18.60
N ALA A 526 13.97 -7.67 19.29
CA ALA A 526 13.89 -8.42 20.53
C ALA A 526 14.10 -9.90 20.20
N ARG A 527 15.10 -10.55 20.83
CA ARG A 527 15.30 -12.01 20.74
C ARG A 527 13.93 -12.66 20.87
N VAL A 528 13.46 -13.29 19.79
CA VAL A 528 12.10 -13.86 19.66
C VAL A 528 11.69 -14.47 20.99
N VAL A 529 10.76 -13.81 21.68
CA VAL A 529 10.27 -14.32 22.96
C VAL A 529 9.53 -15.60 22.64
N ARG A 530 10.13 -16.76 22.97
CA ARG A 530 9.63 -18.11 22.64
C ARG A 530 8.33 -18.49 23.36
N ASN A 531 7.65 -17.54 24.01
CA ASN A 531 6.48 -17.82 24.83
C ASN A 531 5.20 -17.86 23.99
N HIS A 532 4.40 -18.91 24.19
CA HIS A 532 3.06 -18.99 23.64
C HIS A 532 2.15 -18.04 24.40
N ARG A 533 1.46 -17.13 23.69
CA ARG A 533 0.55 -16.14 24.28
C ARG A 533 -0.85 -16.20 23.65
N PRO A 534 -1.91 -15.99 24.44
CA PRO A 534 -3.26 -15.93 23.90
C PRO A 534 -3.52 -14.62 23.16
N VAL A 535 -4.40 -14.68 22.16
CA VAL A 535 -4.88 -13.51 21.38
C VAL A 535 -6.37 -13.32 21.64
N ALA A 536 -6.77 -12.11 22.00
CA ALA A 536 -8.18 -11.78 22.24
C ALA A 536 -8.91 -11.49 20.92
N LEU A 537 -10.15 -11.93 20.80
CA LEU A 537 -11.08 -11.56 19.74
C LEU A 537 -12.24 -10.77 20.36
N GLY A 538 -12.49 -9.55 19.89
CA GLY A 538 -13.68 -8.80 20.30
C GLY A 538 -14.89 -9.26 19.50
N ILE A 539 -15.81 -9.98 20.13
CA ILE A 539 -16.99 -10.57 19.49
C ILE A 539 -18.24 -9.77 19.82
N SER A 540 -19.00 -9.35 18.81
CA SER A 540 -20.30 -8.71 19.00
C SER A 540 -21.49 -9.64 18.72
N GLY A 541 -21.27 -10.77 18.03
CA GLY A 541 -22.33 -11.70 17.63
C GLY A 541 -22.82 -11.51 16.20
N GLY A 542 -22.58 -10.32 15.63
CA GLY A 542 -22.84 -10.05 14.22
C GLY A 542 -21.90 -10.82 13.28
N VAL A 543 -22.32 -10.92 12.01
CA VAL A 543 -21.66 -11.70 10.95
C VAL A 543 -20.17 -11.44 10.84
N ASP A 544 -19.75 -10.18 10.98
CA ASP A 544 -18.36 -9.75 10.85
C ASP A 544 -17.47 -10.42 11.92
N SER A 545 -17.95 -10.41 13.17
CA SER A 545 -17.21 -10.98 14.31
C SER A 545 -17.25 -12.50 14.34
N MET A 546 -18.32 -13.11 13.82
CA MET A 546 -18.43 -14.56 13.69
C MET A 546 -17.52 -15.10 12.57
N ALA A 547 -17.44 -14.39 11.44
CA ALA A 547 -16.47 -14.67 10.39
C ALA A 547 -15.03 -14.59 10.91
N LEU A 548 -14.69 -13.55 11.68
CA LEU A 548 -13.38 -13.43 12.32
C LEU A 548 -13.08 -14.62 13.25
N ALA A 549 -14.03 -15.02 14.09
CA ALA A 549 -13.86 -16.14 15.02
C ALA A 549 -13.63 -17.46 14.26
N PHE A 550 -14.41 -17.70 13.20
CA PHE A 550 -14.27 -18.86 12.33
C PHE A 550 -12.89 -18.90 11.64
N LEU A 551 -12.50 -17.81 10.97
CA LEU A 551 -11.23 -17.72 10.25
C LEU A 551 -10.02 -17.90 11.18
N CYS A 552 -10.06 -17.32 12.38
CA CYS A 552 -9.04 -17.54 13.41
C CYS A 552 -8.98 -19.01 13.87
N SER A 553 -10.13 -19.67 14.04
CA SER A 553 -10.16 -21.09 14.37
C SER A 553 -9.55 -21.96 13.28
N GLN A 554 -9.92 -21.72 12.02
CA GLN A 554 -9.36 -22.45 10.87
C GLN A 554 -7.86 -22.22 10.73
N LEU A 555 -7.40 -20.99 10.97
CA LEU A 555 -5.98 -20.66 10.92
C LEU A 555 -5.17 -21.43 11.97
N ARG A 556 -5.71 -21.56 13.19
CA ARG A 556 -5.10 -22.36 14.27
C ARG A 556 -5.08 -23.85 13.93
N LYS A 557 -6.14 -24.38 13.31
CA LYS A 557 -6.20 -25.81 12.91
C LYS A 557 -5.17 -26.14 11.83
N LYS A 558 -4.98 -25.25 10.85
CA LYS A 558 -4.05 -25.49 9.73
C LYS A 558 -2.58 -25.24 10.09
N ARG A 559 -2.28 -24.45 11.14
CA ARG A 559 -0.90 -24.09 11.52
C ARG A 559 -0.72 -24.10 13.04
N THR A 560 0.16 -24.96 13.50
CA THR A 560 0.51 -25.13 14.92
C THR A 560 1.48 -24.05 15.43
N GLU A 561 2.40 -23.56 14.59
CA GLU A 561 3.38 -22.50 14.95
C GLU A 561 3.06 -21.14 14.32
N LEU A 562 1.92 -20.55 14.69
CA LEU A 562 1.54 -19.22 14.18
C LEU A 562 2.17 -18.09 15.02
N MET A 563 2.87 -17.16 14.38
CA MET A 563 3.34 -15.92 15.01
C MET A 563 2.29 -14.81 14.87
N ILE A 564 1.90 -14.20 15.98
CA ILE A 564 1.04 -13.00 16.00
C ILE A 564 1.81 -11.87 16.68
N ALA A 565 2.22 -10.87 15.90
CA ALA A 565 3.12 -9.82 16.34
C ALA A 565 4.43 -10.40 16.89
N ASP A 566 4.69 -10.25 18.20
CA ASP A 566 5.95 -10.66 18.83
C ASP A 566 5.95 -12.09 19.37
N ASN A 567 4.78 -12.73 19.49
CA ASN A 567 4.61 -13.97 20.25
C ASN A 567 4.02 -15.11 19.40
N ARG A 568 4.36 -16.35 19.77
CA ARG A 568 3.69 -17.54 19.24
C ARG A 568 2.27 -17.62 19.78
N LEU A 569 1.31 -18.00 18.95
CA LEU A 569 -0.08 -18.15 19.36
C LEU A 569 -0.24 -19.36 20.29
N GLN A 570 -0.76 -19.14 21.49
CA GLN A 570 -1.23 -20.23 22.37
C GLN A 570 -2.65 -20.67 21.99
N THR A 571 -3.57 -19.70 21.98
CA THR A 571 -4.99 -19.89 21.68
C THR A 571 -5.65 -18.57 21.35
N PHE A 572 -6.76 -18.61 20.63
CA PHE A 572 -7.68 -17.48 20.52
C PHE A 572 -8.67 -17.49 21.69
N ARG A 573 -8.98 -16.31 22.23
CA ARG A 573 -9.99 -16.12 23.28
C ARG A 573 -10.98 -15.02 22.90
N GLY A 574 -12.24 -15.37 22.74
CA GLY A 574 -13.34 -14.45 22.48
C GLY A 574 -13.80 -13.71 23.74
N PHE A 575 -14.02 -12.41 23.61
CA PHE A 575 -14.68 -11.57 24.62
C PHE A 575 -15.92 -10.93 24.01
N VAL A 576 -17.08 -11.26 24.56
CA VAL A 576 -18.36 -10.63 24.26
C VAL A 576 -18.64 -9.59 25.34
N VAL A 577 -18.89 -8.34 24.94
CA VAL A 577 -19.28 -7.27 25.87
C VAL A 577 -20.76 -7.00 25.70
N ASP A 578 -21.55 -7.38 26.69
CA ASP A 578 -22.97 -7.05 26.75
C ASP A 578 -23.14 -5.61 27.26
N HIS A 579 -23.77 -4.77 26.44
CA HIS A 579 -23.99 -3.36 26.74
C HIS A 579 -25.17 -3.11 27.68
N MET A 580 -26.06 -4.09 27.88
CA MET A 580 -27.26 -3.96 28.71
C MET A 580 -28.16 -2.78 28.33
N LEU A 581 -28.26 -2.47 27.03
CA LEU A 581 -29.07 -1.37 26.49
C LEU A 581 -30.50 -1.80 26.13
N ARG A 582 -30.74 -3.11 25.99
CA ARG A 582 -32.06 -3.68 25.66
C ARG A 582 -32.32 -4.94 26.45
N GLU A 583 -33.59 -5.26 26.63
CA GLU A 583 -34.03 -6.55 27.19
C GLU A 583 -33.59 -7.71 26.29
N GLY A 584 -33.29 -8.87 26.88
CA GLY A 584 -32.76 -10.05 26.17
C GLY A 584 -31.31 -9.95 25.64
N SER A 585 -30.62 -8.82 25.84
CA SER A 585 -29.23 -8.64 25.37
C SER A 585 -28.23 -9.65 25.97
N TYR A 586 -28.43 -10.02 27.24
CA TYR A 586 -27.60 -11.02 27.91
C TYR A 586 -27.77 -12.43 27.33
N GLU A 587 -29.00 -12.85 27.04
CA GLU A 587 -29.29 -14.16 26.44
C GLU A 587 -28.68 -14.29 25.05
N GLU A 588 -28.77 -13.23 24.23
CA GLU A 588 -28.09 -13.17 22.94
C GLU A 588 -26.57 -13.27 23.09
N ALA A 589 -25.99 -12.48 24.00
CA ALA A 589 -24.55 -12.54 24.27
C ALA A 589 -24.10 -13.95 24.73
N PHE A 590 -24.93 -14.63 25.52
CA PHE A 590 -24.70 -16.02 25.93
C PHE A 590 -24.78 -16.98 24.74
N ASN A 591 -25.77 -16.84 23.86
CA ASN A 591 -25.92 -17.62 22.64
C ASN A 591 -24.75 -17.45 21.67
N VAL A 592 -24.28 -16.21 21.49
CA VAL A 592 -23.05 -15.89 20.75
C VAL A 592 -21.86 -16.63 21.34
N SER A 593 -21.71 -16.62 22.67
CA SER A 593 -20.60 -17.32 23.32
C SER A 593 -20.63 -18.83 23.08
N ARG A 594 -21.83 -19.45 23.05
CA ARG A 594 -22.02 -20.87 22.73
C ARG A 594 -21.63 -21.16 21.28
N ALA A 595 -22.06 -20.31 20.34
CA ALA A 595 -21.70 -20.43 18.93
C ALA A 595 -20.18 -20.34 18.71
N VAL A 596 -19.50 -19.36 19.31
CA VAL A 596 -18.04 -19.21 19.21
C VAL A 596 -17.29 -20.39 19.84
N ARG A 597 -17.78 -20.93 20.95
CA ARG A 597 -17.19 -22.14 21.57
C ARG A 597 -17.30 -23.37 20.65
N LYS A 598 -18.43 -23.54 19.95
CA LYS A 598 -18.59 -24.61 18.93
C LYS A 598 -17.57 -24.51 17.80
N LEU A 599 -17.13 -23.29 17.46
CA LEU A 599 -16.07 -23.08 16.47
C LEU A 599 -14.67 -23.46 16.98
N GLY A 600 -14.49 -23.80 18.26
CA GLY A 600 -13.19 -24.15 18.86
C GLY A 600 -12.42 -22.97 19.47
N VAL A 601 -13.11 -21.84 19.74
CA VAL A 601 -12.53 -20.66 20.39
C VAL A 601 -13.11 -20.50 21.80
N THR A 602 -12.25 -20.38 22.82
CA THR A 602 -12.73 -20.13 24.20
C THR A 602 -13.41 -18.76 24.27
N CYS A 603 -14.63 -18.65 24.80
CA CYS A 603 -15.39 -17.39 24.79
C CYS A 603 -15.99 -17.06 26.16
N GLU A 604 -15.90 -15.79 26.57
CA GLU A 604 -16.46 -15.25 27.82
C GLU A 604 -17.37 -14.05 27.54
N VAL A 605 -18.44 -13.94 28.34
CA VAL A 605 -19.40 -12.84 28.30
C VAL A 605 -19.15 -11.92 29.49
N HIS A 606 -19.12 -10.62 29.25
CA HIS A 606 -18.94 -9.61 30.29
C HIS A 606 -19.90 -8.44 30.11
N GLN A 607 -20.57 -8.07 31.19
CA GLN A 607 -21.45 -6.90 31.20
C GLN A 607 -20.67 -5.57 31.25
N ALA A 608 -21.22 -4.56 30.61
CA ALA A 608 -20.73 -3.20 30.58
C ALA A 608 -20.93 -2.49 31.94
N SER A 609 -19.87 -1.91 32.49
CA SER A 609 -19.90 -1.19 33.78
C SER A 609 -20.08 0.33 33.57
N TRP A 610 -21.28 0.76 33.16
CA TRP A 610 -21.58 2.17 32.83
C TRP A 610 -21.25 3.16 33.96
N THR A 611 -21.73 2.90 35.18
CA THR A 611 -21.51 3.71 36.39
C THR A 611 -20.03 3.93 36.68
N ARG A 612 -19.19 2.93 36.39
CA ARG A 612 -17.74 2.98 36.62
C ARG A 612 -17.02 3.88 35.62
N GLU A 613 -17.51 3.97 34.39
CA GLU A 613 -16.84 4.72 33.31
C GLU A 613 -17.38 6.13 33.12
N LEU A 614 -18.68 6.35 33.33
CA LEU A 614 -19.33 7.65 33.11
C LEU A 614 -19.71 8.36 34.41
N GLY A 615 -19.65 7.66 35.55
CA GLY A 615 -20.06 8.19 36.85
C GLY A 615 -21.46 7.72 37.26
N PRO A 616 -21.82 7.87 38.55
CA PRO A 616 -23.07 7.36 39.11
C PRO A 616 -24.32 8.14 38.66
N ASP A 617 -24.17 9.40 38.27
CA ASP A 617 -25.28 10.31 37.95
C ASP A 617 -25.69 10.29 36.46
N VAL A 618 -25.06 9.44 35.64
CA VAL A 618 -25.31 9.38 34.20
C VAL A 618 -26.35 8.30 33.89
N ASP A 619 -27.53 8.72 33.42
CA ASP A 619 -28.54 7.81 32.89
C ASP A 619 -28.10 7.27 31.53
N ARG A 620 -27.90 5.95 31.46
CA ARG A 620 -27.46 5.24 30.24
C ARG A 620 -28.50 5.28 29.11
N ASN A 621 -29.78 5.44 29.43
CA ASN A 621 -30.87 5.39 28.45
C ASN A 621 -31.12 6.74 27.76
N ASN A 622 -30.56 7.84 28.30
CA ASN A 622 -30.81 9.20 27.81
C ASN A 622 -29.51 9.97 27.50
N LEU A 623 -28.58 9.31 26.81
CA LEU A 623 -27.28 9.88 26.43
C LEU A 623 -27.34 10.55 25.05
N PRO A 624 -26.96 11.84 24.91
CA PRO A 624 -26.97 12.54 23.61
C PRO A 624 -25.95 11.98 22.60
N ASN A 625 -24.92 11.26 23.05
CA ASN A 625 -23.88 10.66 22.21
C ASN A 625 -23.69 9.16 22.54
N LEU A 626 -24.78 8.39 22.53
CA LEU A 626 -24.82 6.99 22.95
C LEU A 626 -23.73 6.12 22.28
N GLU A 627 -23.50 6.23 20.97
CA GLU A 627 -22.48 5.42 20.26
C GLU A 627 -21.07 5.68 20.80
N SER A 628 -20.69 6.95 20.98
CA SER A 628 -19.38 7.34 21.52
C SER A 628 -19.20 6.88 22.96
N ALA A 629 -20.25 6.99 23.77
CA ALA A 629 -20.24 6.52 25.16
C ALA A 629 -20.13 4.98 25.23
N ALA A 630 -20.94 4.25 24.47
CA ALA A 630 -20.90 2.80 24.37
C ALA A 630 -19.53 2.32 23.86
N ARG A 631 -18.95 3.00 22.87
CA ARG A 631 -17.61 2.74 22.36
C ARG A 631 -16.57 2.85 23.49
N ARG A 632 -16.58 3.93 24.26
CA ARG A 632 -15.68 4.11 25.42
C ARG A 632 -15.82 2.98 26.43
N VAL A 633 -17.05 2.65 26.82
CA VAL A 633 -17.32 1.57 27.79
C VAL A 633 -16.83 0.22 27.27
N ARG A 634 -17.09 -0.11 25.99
CA ARG A 634 -16.63 -1.36 25.35
C ARG A 634 -15.13 -1.48 25.35
N TYR A 635 -14.42 -0.46 24.85
CA TYR A 635 -12.96 -0.52 24.75
C TYR A 635 -12.29 -0.56 26.12
N ARG A 636 -12.78 0.22 27.11
CA ARG A 636 -12.24 0.16 28.48
C ARG A 636 -12.49 -1.18 29.14
N ARG A 637 -13.65 -1.83 28.91
CA ARG A 637 -13.92 -3.18 29.38
C ARG A 637 -12.97 -4.20 28.73
N LEU A 638 -12.82 -4.17 27.40
CA LEU A 638 -11.87 -5.02 26.67
C LEU A 638 -10.42 -4.80 27.12
N GLY A 639 -10.02 -3.56 27.34
CA GLY A 639 -8.69 -3.19 27.84
C GLY A 639 -8.39 -3.79 29.21
N ARG A 640 -9.33 -3.69 30.16
CA ARG A 640 -9.19 -4.34 31.49
C ARG A 640 -9.11 -5.85 31.40
N LEU A 641 -9.94 -6.47 30.55
CA LEU A 641 -9.93 -7.91 30.37
C LEU A 641 -8.60 -8.38 29.79
N CYS A 642 -8.08 -7.67 28.78
CA CYS A 642 -6.78 -7.97 28.19
C CYS A 642 -5.64 -7.78 29.20
N ALA A 643 -5.64 -6.68 29.95
CA ALA A 643 -4.65 -6.43 30.99
C ALA A 643 -4.67 -7.51 32.09
N TYR A 644 -5.87 -7.87 32.59
CA TYR A 644 -6.07 -8.90 33.61
C TYR A 644 -5.62 -10.30 33.14
N ARG A 645 -5.84 -10.61 31.87
CA ARG A 645 -5.48 -11.91 31.27
C ARG A 645 -4.10 -11.91 30.63
N HIS A 646 -3.34 -10.84 30.78
CA HIS A 646 -2.01 -10.66 30.17
C HIS A 646 -2.01 -10.91 28.65
N ILE A 647 -3.07 -10.46 27.97
CA ILE A 647 -3.20 -10.51 26.52
C ILE A 647 -2.73 -9.16 25.95
N SER A 648 -1.74 -9.18 25.06
CA SER A 648 -1.22 -7.97 24.42
C SER A 648 -1.81 -7.69 23.03
N SER A 649 -2.57 -8.63 22.48
CA SER A 649 -3.06 -8.61 21.11
C SER A 649 -4.56 -8.81 21.07
N LEU A 650 -5.31 -7.82 20.57
CA LEU A 650 -6.77 -7.84 20.44
C LEU A 650 -7.16 -7.67 18.97
N MET A 651 -7.84 -8.65 18.39
CA MET A 651 -8.38 -8.56 17.03
C MET A 651 -9.83 -8.09 17.04
N LEU A 652 -10.17 -7.19 16.12
CA LEU A 652 -11.53 -6.70 15.89
C LEU A 652 -11.91 -6.89 14.42
N ALA A 653 -13.18 -7.18 14.19
CA ALA A 653 -13.73 -7.52 12.88
C ALA A 653 -14.07 -6.30 12.01
N HIS A 654 -13.29 -5.21 12.10
CA HIS A 654 -13.49 -4.07 11.21
C HIS A 654 -13.09 -4.43 9.79
N HIS A 655 -13.94 -4.08 8.82
CA HIS A 655 -13.81 -4.48 7.43
C HIS A 655 -13.78 -3.30 6.44
N GLU A 656 -13.72 -3.58 5.15
CA GLU A 656 -13.59 -2.55 4.11
C GLU A 656 -14.75 -1.54 4.13
N ASP A 657 -15.99 -2.00 4.32
CA ASP A 657 -17.16 -1.12 4.38
C ASP A 657 -17.12 -0.18 5.60
N ASP A 658 -16.62 -0.63 6.76
CA ASP A 658 -16.39 0.27 7.90
C ASP A 658 -15.36 1.35 7.59
N GLN A 659 -14.37 1.02 6.75
CA GLN A 659 -13.36 1.96 6.29
C GLN A 659 -13.98 3.02 5.39
N TYR A 660 -14.86 2.62 4.46
CA TYR A 660 -15.63 3.53 3.63
C TYR A 660 -16.46 4.51 4.48
N GLU A 661 -17.26 3.97 5.40
CA GLU A 661 -18.09 4.77 6.32
C GLU A 661 -17.24 5.78 7.11
N THR A 662 -16.13 5.31 7.67
CA THR A 662 -15.24 6.16 8.49
C THR A 662 -14.62 7.29 7.67
N VAL A 663 -14.21 7.02 6.43
CA VAL A 663 -13.58 8.05 5.57
C VAL A 663 -14.64 9.07 5.13
N LEU A 664 -15.84 8.62 4.79
CA LEU A 664 -16.93 9.51 4.39
C LEU A 664 -17.39 10.41 5.55
N MET A 665 -17.58 9.84 6.75
CA MET A 665 -17.88 10.63 7.96
C MET A 665 -16.81 11.69 8.21
N ARG A 666 -15.53 11.36 8.00
CA ARG A 666 -14.44 12.32 8.17
C ARG A 666 -14.45 13.42 7.11
N LEU A 667 -14.79 13.09 5.87
CA LEU A 667 -14.97 14.08 4.80
C LEU A 667 -16.12 15.04 5.14
N MET A 668 -17.26 14.52 5.59
CA MET A 668 -18.41 15.33 6.00
C MET A 668 -18.09 16.26 7.18
N ALA A 669 -17.27 15.80 8.12
CA ALA A 669 -16.77 16.61 9.23
C ALA A 669 -15.67 17.62 8.83
N GLY A 670 -15.36 17.76 7.53
CA GLY A 670 -14.40 18.72 7.01
C GLY A 670 -12.93 18.33 7.19
N HIS A 671 -12.63 17.09 7.60
CA HIS A 671 -11.26 16.62 7.72
C HIS A 671 -10.59 16.46 6.35
N ARG A 672 -9.27 16.70 6.31
CA ARG A 672 -8.46 16.65 5.07
C ARG A 672 -7.15 15.90 5.28
N ASN A 673 -6.45 15.59 4.18
CA ASN A 673 -5.09 15.04 4.18
C ASN A 673 -4.95 13.74 5.00
N ARG A 674 -3.99 13.69 5.95
CA ARG A 674 -3.68 12.52 6.78
C ARG A 674 -4.87 11.99 7.58
N ALA A 675 -5.90 12.80 7.82
CA ALA A 675 -7.13 12.35 8.49
C ALA A 675 -7.96 11.40 7.62
N LEU A 676 -7.84 11.49 6.29
CA LEU A 676 -8.59 10.68 5.31
C LEU A 676 -8.01 9.28 5.11
N ARG A 677 -6.93 8.92 5.81
CA ARG A 677 -6.35 7.56 5.78
C ARG A 677 -7.23 6.46 6.40
N GLY A 678 -8.39 6.83 6.94
CA GLY A 678 -9.31 5.94 7.67
C GLY A 678 -8.70 5.32 8.94
N MET A 679 -9.15 4.13 9.28
CA MET A 679 -8.63 3.27 10.35
C MET A 679 -7.31 2.61 9.95
N ARG A 680 -6.45 2.36 10.95
CA ARG A 680 -5.18 1.64 10.77
C ARG A 680 -5.36 0.15 11.04
N LYS A 681 -4.61 -0.69 10.33
CA LYS A 681 -4.53 -2.14 10.55
C LYS A 681 -4.10 -2.48 11.99
N ALA A 682 -3.17 -1.72 12.55
CA ALA A 682 -2.73 -1.83 13.94
C ALA A 682 -2.67 -0.46 14.63
N ALA A 683 -3.11 -0.39 15.89
CA ALA A 683 -3.00 0.78 16.77
C ALA A 683 -3.07 0.37 18.25
N ALA A 684 -2.68 1.24 19.17
CA ALA A 684 -2.98 1.07 20.60
C ALA A 684 -4.51 0.99 20.82
N ILE A 685 -4.94 0.30 21.87
CA ILE A 685 -6.35 0.23 22.23
C ILE A 685 -6.90 1.63 22.57
N PRO A 686 -7.95 2.11 21.87
CA PRO A 686 -8.48 3.45 22.10
C PRO A 686 -9.26 3.55 23.43
N GLU A 687 -9.46 4.77 23.92
CA GLU A 687 -10.27 5.09 25.12
C GLU A 687 -9.75 4.49 26.45
N CYS A 688 -8.57 3.87 26.43
CA CYS A 688 -7.97 3.20 27.59
C CYS A 688 -6.84 4.02 28.22
N GLU A 689 -6.73 5.31 27.91
CA GLU A 689 -5.79 6.23 28.54
C GLU A 689 -5.91 6.13 30.08
N GLY A 690 -4.77 6.02 30.76
CA GLY A 690 -4.70 5.83 32.20
C GLY A 690 -5.01 4.40 32.71
N LEU A 691 -5.12 3.40 31.81
CA LEU A 691 -5.32 2.00 32.18
C LEU A 691 -4.04 1.17 32.04
N HIS A 692 -3.38 0.90 33.17
CA HIS A 692 -2.13 0.13 33.21
C HIS A 692 -2.31 -1.28 32.65
N GLY A 693 -1.36 -1.71 31.82
CA GLY A 693 -1.38 -2.99 31.11
C GLY A 693 -2.20 -2.99 29.82
N ALA A 694 -3.02 -1.95 29.57
CA ALA A 694 -3.80 -1.83 28.34
C ALA A 694 -3.30 -0.73 27.42
N PHE A 695 -3.13 0.49 27.91
CA PHE A 695 -2.69 1.62 27.09
C PHE A 695 -1.24 1.95 27.37
N ASP A 696 -0.36 1.67 26.40
CA ASP A 696 1.07 2.03 26.40
C ASP A 696 1.77 1.80 27.76
N SER A 697 1.48 0.65 28.38
CA SER A 697 1.92 0.30 29.73
C SER A 697 2.02 -1.22 29.93
N GLY A 698 2.91 -1.66 30.81
CA GLY A 698 3.32 -3.05 31.01
C GLY A 698 4.74 -3.29 30.47
N TRP A 699 5.53 -4.16 31.10
CA TRP A 699 6.89 -4.47 30.65
C TRP A 699 6.91 -5.64 29.66
N VAL A 700 7.75 -5.54 28.63
CA VAL A 700 8.01 -6.65 27.70
C VAL A 700 8.69 -7.82 28.42
N ASP A 701 9.56 -7.56 29.39
CA ASP A 701 10.20 -8.63 30.19
C ASP A 701 9.27 -9.25 31.24
N ASP A 702 8.21 -8.54 31.67
CA ASP A 702 7.10 -9.17 32.38
C ASP A 702 6.47 -10.26 31.48
N GLN A 703 6.62 -10.21 30.15
CA GLN A 703 6.16 -11.28 29.24
C GLN A 703 7.11 -12.49 29.17
N ARG A 704 8.30 -12.45 29.78
CA ARG A 704 9.22 -13.60 29.89
C ARG A 704 8.91 -14.50 31.07
N ARG A 705 8.28 -13.98 32.13
CA ARG A 705 7.87 -14.75 33.31
C ARG A 705 6.64 -15.61 32.95
N GLN A 706 6.68 -16.91 33.30
CA GLN A 706 5.57 -17.85 33.05
C GLN A 706 4.28 -17.38 33.74
N ARG A 707 4.43 -16.68 34.87
CA ARG A 707 3.37 -16.02 35.67
C ARG A 707 3.94 -14.74 36.30
N PRO A 708 3.81 -13.56 35.67
CA PRO A 708 4.59 -12.38 36.09
C PRO A 708 4.05 -11.69 37.35
N ASN A 709 2.84 -12.06 37.79
CA ASN A 709 2.16 -11.56 38.99
C ASN A 709 1.08 -12.56 39.48
N ASN A 710 1.31 -13.88 39.46
CA ASN A 710 0.33 -14.82 40.03
C ASN A 710 0.40 -14.84 41.55
N GLN A 711 -0.14 -13.80 42.19
CA GLN A 711 -1.10 -14.00 43.26
C GLN A 711 -2.15 -12.90 43.14
N LEU A 712 -3.28 -13.20 42.49
CA LEU A 712 -4.49 -12.43 42.74
C LEU A 712 -4.78 -12.55 44.22
N THR A 713 -4.72 -11.43 44.92
CA THR A 713 -5.00 -11.38 46.35
C THR A 713 -6.41 -11.93 46.60
N ARG A 714 -6.63 -12.55 47.76
CA ARG A 714 -7.96 -13.09 48.15
C ARG A 714 -9.08 -12.09 47.94
N ILE A 715 -8.78 -10.79 48.07
CA ILE A 715 -9.71 -9.66 47.89
C ILE A 715 -9.94 -9.33 46.41
N GLN A 716 -8.92 -9.35 45.55
CA GLN A 716 -9.10 -9.24 44.10
C GLN A 716 -9.88 -10.44 43.54
N ARG A 717 -9.66 -11.65 44.08
CA ARG A 717 -10.54 -12.79 43.84
C ARG A 717 -11.94 -12.58 44.41
N LYS A 718 -12.11 -11.93 45.57
CA LYS A 718 -13.42 -11.65 46.18
C LYS A 718 -14.22 -10.60 45.40
N TYR A 719 -13.59 -9.56 44.86
CA TYR A 719 -14.23 -8.58 43.97
C TYR A 719 -14.55 -9.18 42.60
N LEU A 720 -13.66 -10.01 42.08
CA LEU A 720 -13.91 -10.77 40.85
C LEU A 720 -15.02 -11.81 41.05
N MET A 721 -15.04 -12.51 42.18
CA MET A 721 -16.11 -13.45 42.58
C MET A 721 -17.41 -12.73 42.89
N HIS A 722 -17.38 -11.52 43.45
CA HIS A 722 -18.58 -10.71 43.67
C HIS A 722 -19.16 -10.19 42.33
N ASP A 723 -18.31 -9.76 41.39
CA ASP A 723 -18.72 -9.42 40.01
C ASP A 723 -19.20 -10.67 39.22
N LEU A 724 -18.62 -11.86 39.51
CA LEU A 724 -19.03 -13.14 38.92
C LEU A 724 -20.30 -13.72 39.56
N GLN A 725 -20.51 -13.56 40.87
CA GLN A 725 -21.71 -14.00 41.59
C GLN A 725 -22.93 -13.12 41.28
N LEU A 726 -22.71 -11.83 40.98
CA LEU A 726 -23.75 -10.97 40.41
C LEU A 726 -24.12 -11.35 38.96
N SER A 727 -23.31 -12.17 38.28
CA SER A 727 -23.54 -12.63 36.90
C SER A 727 -23.87 -14.14 36.77
N ILE A 728 -23.88 -14.89 37.87
CA ILE A 728 -24.27 -16.32 37.94
C ILE A 728 -25.36 -16.47 39.01
N GLY A 729 -26.42 -15.67 38.88
CA GLY A 729 -27.62 -15.77 39.70
C GLY A 729 -28.80 -16.30 38.89
N SER A 730 -28.66 -17.45 38.22
CA SER A 730 -29.81 -18.12 37.58
C SER A 730 -29.60 -19.58 37.13
N LEU A 731 -28.68 -20.35 37.72
CA LEU A 731 -28.58 -21.78 37.40
C LEU A 731 -28.30 -22.58 38.69
N GLU A 732 -29.31 -23.32 39.12
CA GLU A 732 -29.20 -24.39 40.10
C GLU A 732 -28.41 -25.57 39.49
N ASP A 733 -27.81 -26.37 40.36
CA ASP A 733 -27.04 -27.60 40.12
C ASP A 733 -25.64 -27.48 39.50
N THR A 734 -24.61 -27.60 40.35
CA THR A 734 -23.54 -28.63 40.19
C THR A 734 -22.56 -28.65 41.38
N GLU A 735 -22.08 -29.85 41.64
CA GLU A 735 -21.47 -30.39 42.87
C GLU A 735 -20.21 -29.67 43.40
N ALA A 736 -20.04 -29.76 44.72
CA ALA A 736 -18.98 -29.14 45.49
C ALA A 736 -17.61 -29.82 45.27
N PHE A 737 -16.63 -29.07 44.75
CA PHE A 737 -15.22 -29.44 44.83
C PHE A 737 -14.70 -29.28 46.28
N SER A 738 -14.15 -30.36 46.85
CA SER A 738 -13.71 -30.38 48.24
C SER A 738 -12.40 -29.61 48.47
N SER A 739 -12.31 -28.98 49.64
CA SER A 739 -11.24 -28.07 50.05
C SER A 739 -9.87 -28.74 50.22
N GLN A 740 -9.80 -30.08 50.27
CA GLN A 740 -8.56 -30.82 50.53
C GLN A 740 -7.66 -30.96 49.29
N GLN A 741 -8.20 -30.82 48.07
CA GLN A 741 -7.39 -30.80 46.84
C GLN A 741 -6.69 -29.44 46.61
N LEU A 742 -7.05 -28.41 47.38
CA LEU A 742 -6.52 -27.04 47.28
C LEU A 742 -5.24 -26.80 48.10
N ASP A 743 -4.97 -27.62 49.12
CA ASP A 743 -3.83 -27.42 50.02
C ASP A 743 -2.50 -27.97 49.47
N ASN A 744 -2.54 -28.99 48.59
CA ASN A 744 -1.33 -29.64 48.06
C ASN A 744 -0.62 -28.86 46.93
N LEU A 745 -1.07 -27.65 46.57
CA LEU A 745 -0.46 -26.79 45.54
C LEU A 745 0.12 -25.49 46.12
N LEU A 746 0.22 -25.37 47.45
CA LEU A 746 0.54 -24.14 48.18
C LEU A 746 1.91 -24.13 48.89
N LEU A 747 2.82 -25.04 48.55
CA LEU A 747 4.19 -25.01 49.08
C LEU A 747 5.18 -24.83 47.93
N ASP A 748 5.57 -23.59 47.71
CA ASP A 748 6.91 -23.19 47.26
C ASP A 748 7.09 -21.70 47.61
N ASP A 749 7.69 -21.48 48.78
CA ASP A 749 8.22 -20.21 49.24
C ASP A 749 9.54 -19.95 48.53
N ASP A 750 9.58 -18.99 47.60
CA ASP A 750 10.83 -18.38 47.14
C ASP A 750 10.56 -16.92 46.70
N LEU A 751 10.74 -15.99 47.65
CA LEU A 751 10.88 -14.56 47.38
C LEU A 751 12.36 -14.28 47.08
N PRO A 752 12.75 -13.83 45.88
CA PRO A 752 14.15 -13.49 45.60
C PRO A 752 14.56 -12.24 46.38
N GLY A 753 15.74 -12.34 46.99
CA GLY A 753 16.34 -11.35 47.89
C GLY A 753 16.47 -9.95 47.31
N MET A 754 16.18 -8.98 48.17
CA MET A 754 16.48 -7.56 48.00
C MET A 754 17.98 -7.32 48.24
N ASP A 755 18.84 -7.66 47.28
CA ASP A 755 20.26 -7.26 47.32
C ASP A 755 20.79 -7.06 45.89
N ASP A 756 20.57 -5.87 45.32
CA ASP A 756 21.44 -5.28 44.29
C ASP A 756 21.06 -3.80 44.03
N TRP A 757 21.69 -2.88 44.78
CA TRP A 757 21.49 -1.43 44.62
C TRP A 757 22.69 -0.81 43.88
N SER A 758 22.67 -0.93 42.55
CA SER A 758 23.45 -0.07 41.63
C SER A 758 22.47 0.83 40.86
N PHE A 759 22.89 2.00 40.36
CA PHE A 759 22.03 2.96 39.63
C PHE A 759 21.42 2.33 38.37
N GLY A 760 20.32 1.59 38.55
CA GLY A 760 19.51 1.02 37.49
C GLY A 760 18.57 2.09 36.95
N SER A 761 18.65 2.36 35.65
CA SER A 761 17.73 3.25 34.93
C SER A 761 16.28 2.99 35.35
N MET A 762 15.51 4.05 35.68
CA MET A 762 14.09 3.90 36.00
C MET A 762 13.37 3.00 34.98
N PRO A 763 12.58 2.01 35.42
CA PRO A 763 11.80 1.18 34.54
C PRO A 763 10.92 1.99 33.58
N VAL A 764 11.16 1.90 32.27
CA VAL A 764 10.33 2.54 31.24
C VAL A 764 9.37 1.50 30.68
N GLU A 765 8.07 1.80 30.69
CA GLU A 765 7.06 0.90 30.13
C GLU A 765 7.21 0.74 28.61
N ASP A 766 6.90 -0.42 28.05
CA ASP A 766 7.01 -0.65 26.60
C ASP A 766 5.90 -1.54 26.01
N GLY A 767 5.03 -2.08 26.86
CA GLY A 767 3.93 -2.97 26.52
C GLY A 767 2.61 -2.28 26.19
N GLY A 768 1.52 -2.96 26.52
CA GLY A 768 0.15 -2.56 26.24
C GLY A 768 -0.55 -3.45 25.21
N VAL A 769 -1.85 -3.20 25.04
CA VAL A 769 -2.74 -3.93 24.15
C VAL A 769 -2.77 -3.25 22.79
N SER A 770 -2.37 -3.99 21.77
CA SER A 770 -2.47 -3.60 20.37
C SER A 770 -3.74 -4.15 19.75
N VAL A 771 -4.51 -3.27 19.11
CA VAL A 771 -5.71 -3.61 18.36
C VAL A 771 -5.36 -3.86 16.91
N TYR A 772 -5.63 -5.07 16.45
CA TYR A 772 -5.43 -5.54 15.08
C TYR A 772 -6.76 -5.66 14.34
N ARG A 773 -6.76 -5.28 13.06
CA ARG A 773 -7.95 -5.32 12.19
C ARG A 773 -7.60 -6.05 10.89
N PRO A 774 -7.48 -7.39 10.93
CA PRO A 774 -7.08 -8.17 9.75
C PRO A 774 -8.15 -8.13 8.65
N LEU A 775 -9.41 -7.81 8.96
CA LEU A 775 -10.48 -7.85 7.99
C LEU A 775 -10.65 -6.58 7.12
N LEU A 776 -9.83 -5.54 7.33
CA LEU A 776 -9.99 -4.23 6.67
C LEU A 776 -9.97 -4.25 5.13
N GLU A 777 -9.41 -5.29 4.52
CA GLU A 777 -9.31 -5.43 3.07
C GLU A 777 -10.41 -6.30 2.45
N PHE A 778 -11.26 -6.91 3.28
CA PHE A 778 -12.37 -7.73 2.81
C PHE A 778 -13.69 -6.95 2.90
N SER A 779 -14.53 -7.10 1.89
CA SER A 779 -15.87 -6.52 1.89
C SER A 779 -16.81 -7.28 2.82
N LYS A 780 -17.85 -6.61 3.29
CA LYS A 780 -18.89 -7.23 4.12
C LYS A 780 -19.54 -8.44 3.43
N ASP A 781 -19.76 -8.38 2.13
CA ASP A 781 -20.37 -9.47 1.35
C ASP A 781 -19.51 -10.76 1.42
N ARG A 782 -18.18 -10.63 1.39
CA ARG A 782 -17.28 -11.79 1.56
C ARG A 782 -17.33 -12.38 2.98
N LEU A 783 -17.55 -11.55 4.00
CA LEU A 783 -17.73 -12.03 5.38
C LEU A 783 -19.03 -12.81 5.52
N ILE A 784 -20.12 -12.31 4.94
CA ILE A 784 -21.41 -13.01 4.88
C ILE A 784 -21.26 -14.35 4.16
N ALA A 785 -20.62 -14.36 2.99
CA ALA A 785 -20.37 -15.59 2.24
C ALA A 785 -19.52 -16.60 3.03
N THR A 786 -18.51 -16.12 3.77
CA THR A 786 -17.68 -16.98 4.63
C THR A 786 -18.52 -17.67 5.70
N CYS A 787 -19.44 -16.95 6.33
CA CYS A 787 -20.34 -17.54 7.32
C CYS A 787 -21.35 -18.50 6.68
N LEU A 788 -21.95 -18.13 5.55
CA LEU A 788 -22.93 -18.96 4.83
C LEU A 788 -22.32 -20.28 4.33
N GLU A 789 -21.16 -20.23 3.68
CA GLU A 789 -20.50 -21.41 3.11
C GLU A 789 -20.02 -22.41 4.18
N ASN A 790 -19.84 -21.94 5.42
CA ASN A 790 -19.32 -22.75 6.53
C ASN A 790 -20.34 -22.93 7.67
N ASP A 791 -21.62 -22.67 7.40
CA ASP A 791 -22.73 -22.82 8.36
C ASP A 791 -22.47 -22.16 9.73
N VAL A 792 -21.81 -21.00 9.72
CA VAL A 792 -21.51 -20.25 10.94
C VAL A 792 -22.72 -19.40 11.30
N PRO A 793 -23.40 -19.63 12.43
CA PRO A 793 -24.53 -18.82 12.83
C PRO A 793 -24.07 -17.43 13.28
N TRP A 794 -24.87 -16.40 12.99
CA TRP A 794 -24.70 -15.05 13.53
C TRP A 794 -26.03 -14.46 13.98
N PHE A 795 -25.95 -13.38 14.75
CA PHE A 795 -27.10 -12.68 15.32
C PHE A 795 -27.18 -11.29 14.70
N GLU A 796 -28.36 -10.89 14.20
CA GLU A 796 -28.57 -9.57 13.62
C GLU A 796 -29.26 -8.65 14.62
N ASP A 797 -28.61 -7.53 14.94
CA ASP A 797 -29.22 -6.48 15.75
C ASP A 797 -30.16 -5.63 14.88
N HIS A 798 -31.44 -5.64 15.24
CA HIS A 798 -32.52 -4.92 14.54
C HIS A 798 -32.31 -3.40 14.48
N THR A 799 -31.56 -2.81 15.42
CA THR A 799 -31.27 -1.37 15.44
C THR A 799 -30.38 -0.94 14.27
N ASN A 800 -29.64 -1.86 13.64
CA ASN A 800 -28.86 -1.58 12.43
C ASN A 800 -29.73 -1.27 11.20
N LYS A 801 -31.04 -1.56 11.26
CA LYS A 801 -31.98 -1.29 10.17
C LYS A 801 -32.53 0.13 10.20
N ASP A 802 -32.43 0.84 11.32
CA ASP A 802 -32.89 2.23 11.45
C ASP A 802 -31.84 3.21 10.88
N PRO A 803 -32.14 3.92 9.77
CA PRO A 803 -31.21 4.85 9.14
C PRO A 803 -31.03 6.15 9.93
N THR A 804 -31.91 6.48 10.88
CA THR A 804 -31.89 7.74 11.63
C THR A 804 -31.12 7.65 12.94
N LEU A 805 -30.92 6.42 13.45
CA LEU A 805 -30.32 6.18 14.76
C LEU A 805 -28.86 6.62 14.87
N THR A 806 -28.06 6.46 13.80
CA THR A 806 -26.66 6.91 13.77
C THR A 806 -26.29 7.42 12.38
N THR A 807 -25.34 8.36 12.31
CA THR A 807 -24.77 8.83 11.03
C THR A 807 -24.22 7.69 10.19
N ARG A 808 -23.67 6.66 10.84
CA ARG A 808 -23.14 5.47 10.17
C ARG A 808 -24.26 4.66 9.50
N ASN A 809 -25.40 4.47 10.18
CA ASN A 809 -26.58 3.83 9.58
C ASN A 809 -27.14 4.67 8.43
N SER A 810 -27.17 6.00 8.55
CA SER A 810 -27.59 6.88 7.46
C SER A 810 -26.70 6.72 6.23
N ILE A 811 -25.37 6.65 6.40
CA ILE A 811 -24.42 6.40 5.30
C ILE A 811 -24.64 5.02 4.68
N ARG A 812 -24.85 3.98 5.49
CA ARG A 812 -25.16 2.62 5.02
C ARG A 812 -26.44 2.59 4.18
N HIS A 813 -27.49 3.28 4.64
CA HIS A 813 -28.75 3.39 3.90
C HIS A 813 -28.57 4.19 2.61
N MET A 814 -27.87 5.33 2.65
CA MET A 814 -27.59 6.17 1.48
C MET A 814 -26.85 5.42 0.38
N TYR A 815 -25.83 4.63 0.73
CA TYR A 815 -25.10 3.82 -0.25
C TYR A 815 -25.95 2.66 -0.84
N ARG A 816 -26.91 2.11 -0.07
CA ARG A 816 -27.78 1.02 -0.53
C ARG A 816 -28.97 1.49 -1.35
N SER A 817 -29.50 2.67 -1.02
CA SER A 817 -30.79 3.16 -1.51
C SER A 817 -30.67 4.35 -2.47
N CYS A 818 -29.50 4.99 -2.59
CA CYS A 818 -29.31 6.18 -3.43
C CYS A 818 -28.14 6.01 -4.41
N GLU A 819 -28.28 6.56 -5.61
CA GLU A 819 -27.18 6.67 -6.57
C GLU A 819 -26.26 7.85 -6.22
N LEU A 820 -25.16 7.54 -5.55
CA LEU A 820 -24.15 8.56 -5.21
C LEU A 820 -23.28 8.91 -6.43
N PRO A 821 -22.86 10.19 -6.57
CA PRO A 821 -21.90 10.59 -7.59
C PRO A 821 -20.63 9.73 -7.53
N ARG A 822 -20.00 9.46 -8.68
CA ARG A 822 -18.83 8.56 -8.80
C ARG A 822 -17.74 8.84 -7.76
N ALA A 823 -17.49 10.11 -7.42
CA ALA A 823 -16.49 10.53 -6.45
C ALA A 823 -16.78 10.06 -5.00
N LEU A 824 -18.05 9.90 -4.65
CA LEU A 824 -18.52 9.50 -3.30
C LEU A 824 -18.81 8.00 -3.20
N GLN A 825 -18.76 7.25 -4.30
CA GLN A 825 -18.96 5.80 -4.30
C GLN A 825 -17.82 5.06 -3.61
N LYS A 826 -18.14 3.89 -3.04
CA LYS A 826 -17.22 3.04 -2.26
C LYS A 826 -15.85 2.83 -2.92
N PRO A 827 -15.71 2.46 -4.21
CA PRO A 827 -14.40 2.24 -4.82
C PRO A 827 -13.51 3.49 -4.82
N ARG A 828 -14.08 4.68 -5.06
CA ARG A 828 -13.32 5.94 -5.11
C ARG A 828 -12.90 6.40 -3.72
N ILE A 829 -13.78 6.28 -2.72
CA ILE A 829 -13.46 6.64 -1.33
C ILE A 829 -12.41 5.69 -0.73
N ILE A 830 -12.49 4.38 -1.02
CA ILE A 830 -11.47 3.41 -0.60
C ILE A 830 -10.13 3.69 -1.31
N ALA A 831 -10.14 3.97 -2.62
CA ALA A 831 -8.93 4.36 -3.34
C ALA A 831 -8.28 5.63 -2.78
N LEU A 832 -9.10 6.64 -2.45
CA LEU A 832 -8.66 7.88 -1.79
C LEU A 832 -8.00 7.59 -0.44
N SER A 833 -8.60 6.72 0.38
CA SER A 833 -8.05 6.30 1.67
C SER A 833 -6.70 5.59 1.51
N LYS A 834 -6.59 4.65 0.57
CA LYS A 834 -5.34 3.95 0.25
C LYS A 834 -4.24 4.92 -0.22
N GLU A 835 -4.58 5.90 -1.06
CA GLU A 835 -3.65 6.94 -1.50
C GLU A 835 -3.12 7.78 -0.32
N TRP A 836 -4.02 8.21 0.58
CA TRP A 836 -3.61 8.94 1.78
C TRP A 836 -2.83 8.09 2.77
N GLN A 837 -3.10 6.78 2.86
CA GLN A 837 -2.28 5.84 3.63
C GLN A 837 -0.85 5.76 3.08
N ARG A 838 -0.68 5.60 1.76
CA ARG A 838 0.65 5.59 1.10
C ARG A 838 1.40 6.90 1.35
N ARG A 839 0.75 8.05 1.13
CA ARG A 839 1.34 9.37 1.40
C ARG A 839 1.72 9.56 2.86
N ALA A 840 0.85 9.18 3.79
CA ALA A 840 1.13 9.29 5.22
C ALA A 840 2.31 8.42 5.64
N ALA A 841 2.42 7.20 5.10
CA ALA A 841 3.54 6.30 5.33
C ALA A 841 4.86 6.87 4.80
N ALA A 842 4.87 7.44 3.59
CA ALA A 842 6.04 8.11 3.03
C ALA A 842 6.49 9.31 3.89
N GLN A 843 5.54 10.13 4.35
CA GLN A 843 5.80 11.25 5.27
C GLN A 843 6.33 10.76 6.63
N ASP A 844 5.80 9.65 7.16
CA ASP A 844 6.25 9.07 8.43
C ASP A 844 7.65 8.46 8.33
N ALA A 845 8.03 7.92 7.17
CA ALA A 845 9.37 7.45 6.87
C ALA A 845 10.37 8.61 6.77
N GLU A 846 10.00 9.70 6.09
CA GLU A 846 10.85 10.88 5.96
C GLU A 846 11.03 11.62 7.29
N ALA A 847 9.96 11.76 8.08
CA ALA A 847 10.06 12.27 9.45
C ALA A 847 10.96 11.40 10.33
N LYS A 848 10.93 10.06 10.15
CA LYS A 848 11.86 9.14 10.83
C LYS A 848 13.31 9.40 10.45
N ARG A 849 13.61 9.65 9.17
CA ARG A 849 14.97 10.04 8.71
C ARG A 849 15.43 11.36 9.32
N LEU A 850 14.53 12.33 9.50
CA LEU A 850 14.87 13.57 10.20
C LEU A 850 15.18 13.35 11.68
N VAL A 851 14.41 12.51 12.36
CA VAL A 851 14.69 12.10 13.75
C VAL A 851 16.06 11.41 13.85
N GLN A 852 16.43 10.56 12.88
CA GLN A 852 17.75 9.92 12.84
C GLN A 852 18.93 10.89 12.72
N ARG A 853 18.68 12.11 12.25
CA ARG A 853 19.70 13.18 12.13
C ARG A 853 19.75 14.07 13.37
N MET A 854 18.90 13.86 14.37
CA MET A 854 18.94 14.57 15.65
C MET A 854 19.93 13.87 16.58
N THR A 855 20.70 14.64 17.34
CA THR A 855 21.62 14.08 18.34
C THR A 855 20.94 14.07 19.70
N LEU A 856 20.73 12.88 20.25
CA LEU A 856 20.29 12.70 21.63
C LEU A 856 21.49 12.77 22.58
N HIS A 857 21.53 13.78 23.44
CA HIS A 857 22.60 13.96 24.42
C HIS A 857 22.27 13.30 25.76
N ASN A 858 21.02 13.41 26.21
CA ASN A 858 20.56 12.76 27.44
C ASN A 858 19.04 12.54 27.40
N PHE A 859 18.57 11.41 27.92
CA PHE A 859 17.16 11.18 28.24
C PHE A 859 17.10 10.67 29.67
N GLU A 860 16.55 11.50 30.57
CA GLU A 860 16.50 11.22 31.99
C GLU A 860 15.06 10.87 32.40
N PRO A 861 14.71 9.56 32.47
CA PRO A 861 13.36 9.13 32.75
C PRO A 861 12.93 9.53 34.17
N HIS A 862 13.80 9.59 35.17
CA HIS A 862 13.44 9.90 36.58
C HIS A 862 12.78 11.28 36.75
N ALA A 863 13.17 12.25 35.92
CA ALA A 863 12.58 13.58 35.87
C ALA A 863 11.73 13.84 34.61
N GLY A 864 11.75 12.93 33.63
CA GLY A 864 11.11 13.09 32.33
C GLY A 864 11.70 14.27 31.55
N THR A 865 13.05 14.32 31.46
CA THR A 865 13.76 15.40 30.75
C THR A 865 14.57 14.87 29.57
N LEU A 866 14.77 15.72 28.58
CA LEU A 866 15.40 15.36 27.32
C LEU A 866 16.36 16.47 26.88
N VAL A 867 17.60 16.10 26.54
CA VAL A 867 18.59 17.00 25.93
C VAL A 867 18.80 16.56 24.48
N VAL A 868 18.41 17.41 23.54
CA VAL A 868 18.44 17.08 22.11
C VAL A 868 19.01 18.22 21.28
N GLN A 869 19.77 17.87 20.25
CA GLN A 869 20.28 18.81 19.25
C GLN A 869 19.60 18.55 17.91
N PHE A 870 18.96 19.59 17.37
CA PHE A 870 18.23 19.50 16.10
C PHE A 870 19.18 19.75 14.91
N PRO A 871 19.02 19.02 13.79
CA PRO A 871 19.88 19.20 12.62
C PRO A 871 19.60 20.54 11.92
N LYS A 872 20.58 21.04 11.17
CA LYS A 872 20.35 22.16 10.26
C LYS A 872 19.43 21.72 9.11
N LEU A 873 18.30 22.40 8.97
CA LEU A 873 17.34 22.21 7.86
C LEU A 873 17.21 23.50 7.08
N SER A 874 17.53 23.47 5.79
CA SER A 874 17.39 24.60 4.86
C SER A 874 16.95 24.12 3.49
N VAL A 875 16.18 24.96 2.78
CA VAL A 875 15.84 24.75 1.37
C VAL A 875 16.77 25.60 0.52
N SER A 876 17.42 25.01 -0.49
CA SER A 876 18.27 25.76 -1.43
C SER A 876 17.46 26.90 -2.05
N ARG A 877 17.95 28.13 -1.91
CA ARG A 877 17.31 29.30 -2.53
C ARG A 877 17.39 29.14 -4.06
N PRO A 878 16.34 29.48 -4.81
CA PRO A 878 16.41 29.50 -6.26
C PRO A 878 17.51 30.47 -6.71
N SER A 879 18.26 30.09 -7.74
CA SER A 879 19.20 30.99 -8.42
C SER A 879 18.45 32.24 -8.92
N ARG A 880 19.13 33.40 -8.96
CA ARG A 880 18.58 34.68 -9.49
C ARG A 880 17.96 34.55 -10.89
N TYR A 881 18.30 33.50 -11.64
CA TYR A 881 17.83 33.25 -13.01
C TYR A 881 16.80 32.11 -13.15
N SER A 882 16.35 31.46 -12.06
CA SER A 882 15.44 30.31 -12.14
C SER A 882 13.99 30.68 -11.80
N ARG A 883 13.12 30.73 -12.82
CA ARG A 883 11.66 30.82 -12.66
C ARG A 883 11.13 29.60 -11.90
N THR A 884 10.68 29.79 -10.66
CA THR A 884 9.37 29.38 -10.11
C THR A 884 9.40 29.48 -8.58
N THR A 885 9.03 30.65 -8.06
CA THR A 885 8.77 30.90 -6.63
C THR A 885 7.87 29.83 -5.99
N GLU A 886 6.94 29.28 -6.76
CA GLU A 886 6.01 28.24 -6.34
C GLU A 886 6.69 26.90 -5.99
N ARG A 887 7.69 26.44 -6.76
CA ARG A 887 8.43 25.20 -6.46
C ARG A 887 9.20 25.32 -5.15
N TYR A 888 9.82 26.48 -4.91
CA TYR A 888 10.50 26.78 -3.66
C TYR A 888 9.51 26.79 -2.48
N GLN A 889 8.35 27.43 -2.63
CA GLN A 889 7.30 27.42 -1.60
C GLN A 889 6.78 26.01 -1.32
N ARG A 890 6.50 25.19 -2.34
CA ARG A 890 6.05 23.79 -2.16
C ARG A 890 7.09 22.95 -1.41
N ARG A 891 8.38 23.03 -1.79
CA ARG A 891 9.48 22.34 -1.09
C ARG A 891 9.59 22.79 0.36
N ARG A 892 9.48 24.09 0.62
CA ARG A 892 9.54 24.65 1.97
C ARG A 892 8.35 24.21 2.83
N SER A 893 7.14 24.23 2.30
CA SER A 893 5.94 23.73 2.99
C SER A 893 6.04 22.23 3.31
N TYR A 894 6.57 21.43 2.37
CA TYR A 894 6.85 20.02 2.60
C TYR A 894 7.87 19.79 3.73
N MET A 895 8.99 20.52 3.71
CA MET A 895 10.01 20.44 4.77
C MET A 895 9.49 20.88 6.14
N ARG A 896 8.63 21.91 6.19
CA ARG A 896 7.96 22.34 7.43
C ARG A 896 7.05 21.26 7.98
N LEU A 897 6.30 20.56 7.12
CA LEU A 897 5.48 19.42 7.51
C LEU A 897 6.34 18.28 8.09
N MET A 898 7.45 17.94 7.44
CA MET A 898 8.34 16.86 7.90
C MET A 898 8.98 17.23 9.25
N ALA A 899 9.42 18.48 9.42
CA ALA A 899 9.94 19.00 10.67
C ALA A 899 8.90 18.95 11.80
N ALA A 900 7.64 19.34 11.52
CA ALA A 900 6.56 19.30 12.50
C ALA A 900 6.25 17.86 12.94
N LEU A 901 6.21 16.89 12.01
CA LEU A 901 6.02 15.48 12.33
C LEU A 901 7.18 14.91 13.16
N ALA A 902 8.41 15.31 12.87
CA ALA A 902 9.59 14.91 13.65
C ALA A 902 9.54 15.50 15.07
N ILE A 903 9.23 16.79 15.21
CA ILE A 903 9.07 17.46 16.52
C ILE A 903 7.96 16.81 17.35
N GLN A 904 6.83 16.46 16.73
CA GLN A 904 5.72 15.79 17.42
C GLN A 904 6.18 14.49 18.10
N ARG A 905 7.06 13.72 17.45
CA ARG A 905 7.66 12.50 18.03
C ARG A 905 8.58 12.80 19.20
N VAL A 906 9.37 13.88 19.12
CA VAL A 906 10.25 14.32 20.22
C VAL A 906 9.44 14.75 21.44
N ILE A 907 8.40 15.56 21.23
CA ILE A 907 7.49 16.03 22.29
C ILE A 907 6.84 14.83 22.99
N ALA A 908 6.39 13.82 22.24
CA ALA A 908 5.75 12.64 22.78
C ALA A 908 6.61 11.81 23.75
N LEU A 909 7.95 11.99 23.78
CA LEU A 909 8.83 11.28 24.71
C LEU A 909 8.73 11.77 26.16
N VAL A 910 8.41 13.06 26.35
CA VAL A 910 8.48 13.74 27.67
C VAL A 910 7.22 14.52 28.04
N SER A 911 6.28 14.67 27.09
CA SER A 911 5.03 15.42 27.29
C SER A 911 4.16 14.84 28.41
N PRO A 912 3.61 15.67 29.32
CA PRO A 912 2.57 15.27 30.26
C PRO A 912 1.16 15.29 29.66
N GLU A 913 0.99 15.72 28.40
CA GLU A 913 -0.30 15.67 27.70
C GLU A 913 -0.52 14.30 27.06
N LEU A 914 -1.70 13.71 27.29
CA LEU A 914 -2.09 12.39 26.75
C LEU A 914 -2.14 12.36 25.22
N GLN A 915 -2.48 13.47 24.59
CA GLN A 915 -2.58 13.59 23.14
C GLN A 915 -1.46 14.47 22.61
N ALA A 916 -0.78 13.99 21.57
CA ALA A 916 0.25 14.78 20.91
C ALA A 916 -0.37 16.03 20.24
N PRO A 917 0.33 17.18 20.27
CA PRO A 917 -0.20 18.41 19.70
C PRO A 917 -0.46 18.26 18.19
N PRO A 918 -1.57 18.78 17.65
CA PRO A 918 -1.83 18.75 16.21
C PRO A 918 -0.67 19.37 15.42
N VAL A 919 -0.34 18.79 14.26
CA VAL A 919 0.77 19.24 13.40
C VAL A 919 0.64 20.70 12.97
N ALA A 920 -0.60 21.19 12.84
CA ALA A 920 -0.91 22.59 12.55
C ALA A 920 -0.46 23.53 13.69
N ASN A 921 -0.51 23.09 14.95
CA ASN A 921 -0.13 23.89 16.11
C ASN A 921 1.40 24.00 16.27
N LEU A 922 2.16 23.16 15.56
CA LEU A 922 3.63 23.11 15.65
C LEU A 922 4.33 24.09 14.69
N GLN A 923 3.60 24.85 13.86
CA GLN A 923 4.22 25.73 12.85
C GLN A 923 5.13 26.81 13.46
N ASN A 924 4.75 27.36 14.62
CA ASN A 924 5.56 28.32 15.37
C ASN A 924 6.81 27.65 15.98
N VAL A 925 6.67 26.41 16.45
CA VAL A 925 7.78 25.63 17.00
C VAL A 925 8.80 25.31 15.91
N VAL A 926 8.32 24.92 14.71
CA VAL A 926 9.18 24.71 13.52
C VAL A 926 9.97 25.97 13.20
N SER A 927 9.32 27.14 13.19
CA SER A 927 10.02 28.40 12.88
C SER A 927 11.07 28.78 13.95
N ARG A 928 10.87 28.40 15.22
CA ARG A 928 11.85 28.64 16.30
C ARG A 928 13.02 27.67 16.28
N LEU A 929 12.76 26.37 16.04
CA LEU A 929 13.78 25.33 15.99
C LEU A 929 14.55 25.32 14.67
N PHE A 930 13.89 25.69 13.56
CA PHE A 930 14.45 25.74 12.21
C PHE A 930 14.21 27.11 11.53
N PRO A 931 14.96 28.15 11.91
CA PRO A 931 14.74 29.52 11.41
C PRO A 931 14.80 29.66 9.88
N ALA A 932 15.62 28.83 9.21
CA ALA A 932 15.73 28.82 7.74
C ALA A 932 14.45 28.37 7.01
N LEU A 933 13.46 27.82 7.73
CA LEU A 933 12.15 27.44 7.21
C LEU A 933 11.04 28.46 7.52
N SER A 934 11.36 29.57 8.22
CA SER A 934 10.41 30.62 8.61
C SER A 934 9.79 31.36 7.41
N GLU A 935 8.56 31.87 7.58
CA GLU A 935 7.81 32.65 6.58
C GLU A 935 8.31 34.09 6.43
N ALA A 936 8.92 34.66 7.47
CA ALA A 936 9.46 36.00 7.43
C ALA A 936 10.81 36.04 6.67
N ASN A 937 10.85 36.81 5.59
CA ASN A 937 12.10 37.23 4.94
C ASN A 937 12.79 38.27 5.84
N GLY A 938 13.66 37.86 6.76
CA GLY A 938 14.49 38.84 7.46
C GLY A 938 15.09 38.35 8.76
N LYS A 939 16.42 38.45 8.83
CA LYS A 939 17.26 38.71 10.01
C LYS A 939 16.55 38.53 11.37
N ASN A 940 16.50 37.32 11.89
CA ASN A 940 16.26 37.08 13.31
C ASN A 940 17.44 36.31 13.90
N ASP A 941 18.59 37.00 13.93
CA ASP A 941 19.79 36.61 14.69
C ASP A 941 19.67 37.01 16.17
N SER A 942 18.45 37.01 16.74
CA SER A 942 18.30 37.14 18.18
C SER A 942 18.66 35.82 18.87
N ALA A 943 19.27 35.91 20.05
CA ALA A 943 19.56 34.75 20.88
C ALA A 943 18.28 33.92 21.08
N PRO A 944 18.34 32.58 20.93
CA PRO A 944 17.17 31.72 21.11
C PRO A 944 16.57 31.97 22.51
N LYS A 945 15.28 32.24 22.58
CA LYS A 945 14.54 32.35 23.84
C LYS A 945 13.81 31.05 24.12
N GLY A 946 13.76 30.65 25.39
CA GLY A 946 12.97 29.50 25.81
C GLY A 946 11.47 29.68 25.56
N PHE A 947 10.74 28.58 25.40
CA PHE A 947 9.32 28.62 25.07
C PHE A 947 8.55 27.40 25.60
N ASN A 948 7.22 27.53 25.67
CA ASN A 948 6.34 26.46 26.15
C ASN A 948 5.49 25.87 25.01
N ILE A 949 5.27 24.55 25.02
CA ILE A 949 4.33 23.86 24.13
C ILE A 949 3.97 22.50 24.74
N ALA A 950 2.71 22.08 24.65
CA ALA A 950 2.24 20.76 25.10
C ALA A 950 2.67 20.40 26.55
N GLY A 951 2.55 21.34 27.49
CA GLY A 951 3.00 21.17 28.88
C GLY A 951 4.52 21.03 29.06
N LEU A 952 5.33 21.32 28.04
CA LEU A 952 6.79 21.29 28.06
C LEU A 952 7.39 22.68 28.01
N HIS A 953 8.58 22.83 28.59
CA HIS A 953 9.44 23.99 28.53
C HIS A 953 10.72 23.65 27.75
N PHE A 954 10.93 24.33 26.64
CA PHE A 954 12.13 24.25 25.81
C PHE A 954 13.10 25.35 26.22
N MET A 955 14.28 24.97 26.70
CA MET A 955 15.34 25.89 27.12
C MET A 955 16.58 25.68 26.24
N PRO A 956 17.13 26.71 25.60
CA PRO A 956 18.40 26.60 24.89
C PRO A 956 19.56 26.46 25.89
N ILE A 957 20.52 25.58 25.61
CA ILE A 957 21.74 25.43 26.42
C ILE A 957 22.83 26.33 25.81
N GLU A 958 23.37 27.26 26.59
CA GLU A 958 24.31 28.30 26.13
C GLU A 958 25.76 27.79 25.90
N SER A 959 26.06 26.52 26.20
CA SER A 959 27.43 25.99 26.29
C SER A 959 28.09 25.55 24.98
N THR A 960 27.56 25.90 23.82
CA THR A 960 28.37 25.89 22.58
C THR A 960 28.92 27.30 22.42
N PRO A 961 30.25 27.52 22.57
CA PRO A 961 30.82 28.84 22.35
C PRO A 961 30.35 29.36 21.00
N GLN A 962 30.04 30.64 20.93
CA GLN A 962 30.06 31.38 19.68
C GLN A 962 31.51 31.46 19.16
N THR A 963 32.21 30.33 18.99
CA THR A 963 33.40 30.29 18.16
C THR A 963 32.91 30.27 16.74
N VAL A 964 32.72 31.45 16.18
CA VAL A 964 32.76 31.64 14.74
C VAL A 964 34.10 31.05 14.30
N ASN A 965 34.08 29.83 13.75
CA ASN A 965 35.26 29.30 13.10
C ASN A 965 35.65 30.31 12.00
N ARG A 966 36.94 30.50 11.68
CA ARG A 966 37.46 31.48 10.68
C ARG A 966 36.77 31.46 9.29
N ARG A 967 35.83 30.53 9.06
CA ARG A 967 34.98 30.36 7.87
C ARG A 967 33.49 30.77 8.04
N GLY A 968 33.07 31.38 9.16
CA GLY A 968 31.73 31.96 9.30
C GLY A 968 30.56 30.97 9.51
N GLN A 969 30.79 29.76 10.02
CA GLN A 969 29.72 28.77 10.24
C GLN A 969 29.16 28.81 11.68
N SER A 970 27.83 28.95 11.80
CA SER A 970 27.07 28.90 13.06
C SER A 970 26.92 27.45 13.58
N HIS A 971 27.26 27.21 14.84
CA HIS A 971 27.11 25.92 15.52
C HIS A 971 25.63 25.52 15.71
N GLN A 972 25.33 24.22 15.62
CA GLN A 972 23.98 23.68 15.82
C GLN A 972 23.58 23.73 17.31
N ARG A 973 22.35 24.19 17.60
CA ARG A 973 21.88 24.50 18.97
C ARG A 973 21.35 23.26 19.70
N THR A 974 21.74 23.10 20.97
CA THR A 974 21.24 22.07 21.88
C THR A 974 20.13 22.62 22.76
N TRP A 975 19.07 21.83 22.96
CA TRP A 975 17.88 22.20 23.73
C TRP A 975 17.66 21.23 24.89
N TYR A 976 17.45 21.80 26.09
CA TYR A 976 16.94 21.11 27.26
C TYR A 976 15.41 21.21 27.27
N ILE A 977 14.74 20.06 27.28
CA ILE A 977 13.29 19.94 27.26
C ILE A 977 12.87 19.31 28.59
N SER A 978 12.05 20.01 29.35
CA SER A 978 11.50 19.52 30.61
C SER A 978 10.01 19.79 30.68
N ARG A 979 9.30 19.13 31.58
CA ARG A 979 7.93 19.52 31.91
C ARG A 979 7.87 20.97 32.40
N GLN A 980 6.86 21.72 31.95
CA GLN A 980 6.61 23.11 32.38
C GLN A 980 6.15 23.14 33.85
N PRO A 981 6.78 23.93 34.74
CA PRO A 981 6.33 24.04 36.14
C PRO A 981 4.83 24.29 36.28
N TYR A 982 4.19 23.67 37.28
CA TYR A 982 2.76 23.83 37.52
C TYR A 982 2.39 25.32 37.64
N PRO A 983 1.46 25.83 36.82
CA PRO A 983 1.03 27.22 36.92
C PRO A 983 0.26 27.43 38.22
N ALA A 984 0.50 28.56 38.90
CA ALA A 984 -0.17 28.89 40.16
C ALA A 984 -1.70 29.04 40.02
N SER A 985 -2.21 29.23 38.81
CA SER A 985 -3.63 29.37 38.49
C SER A 985 -4.41 28.06 38.42
N MET A 986 -3.74 26.89 38.47
CA MET A 986 -4.39 25.58 38.43
C MET A 986 -4.14 24.80 39.73
N PRO A 987 -5.12 24.00 40.20
CA PRO A 987 -4.91 23.13 41.34
C PRO A 987 -3.81 22.11 41.03
N LEU A 988 -2.94 21.85 41.99
CA LEU A 988 -1.92 20.81 41.87
C LEU A 988 -2.61 19.44 41.72
N PRO A 989 -2.07 18.54 40.87
CA PRO A 989 -2.55 17.17 40.85
C PRO A 989 -2.35 16.57 42.24
N GLN A 990 -3.31 15.74 42.66
CA GLN A 990 -3.26 15.02 43.92
C GLN A 990 -3.88 13.64 43.71
N LEU A 991 -3.25 12.61 44.27
CA LEU A 991 -3.82 11.27 44.40
C LEU A 991 -4.03 11.02 45.87
N ARG A 992 -5.28 10.95 46.32
CA ARG A 992 -5.62 10.59 47.69
C ARG A 992 -5.93 9.11 47.76
N VAL A 993 -5.19 8.39 48.58
CA VAL A 993 -5.40 6.96 48.80
C VAL A 993 -6.52 6.75 49.82
N SER A 994 -7.39 5.75 49.58
CA SER A 994 -8.45 5.38 50.52
C SER A 994 -7.86 4.90 51.86
N TYR A 995 -8.60 5.08 52.95
CA TYR A 995 -8.16 4.58 54.26
C TYR A 995 -8.02 3.06 54.23
N TRP A 996 -6.86 2.57 54.66
CA TRP A 996 -6.67 1.15 54.99
C TRP A 996 -6.78 1.00 56.50
N SER A 997 -7.91 0.50 57.00
CA SER A 997 -8.04 0.15 58.42
C SER A 997 -7.90 -1.36 58.60
N ALA A 998 -7.12 -1.74 59.61
CA ALA A 998 -7.24 -3.05 60.23
C ALA A 998 -8.68 -3.23 60.73
N GLY A 999 -9.19 -4.46 60.67
CA GLY A 999 -10.51 -4.83 61.22
C GLY A 999 -10.62 -4.52 62.73
N ARG A 1000 -11.85 -4.59 63.27
CA ARG A 1000 -12.32 -4.07 64.57
C ARG A 1000 -11.29 -3.96 65.71
N PRO A 1001 -11.37 -2.90 66.54
CA PRO A 1001 -10.48 -2.69 67.68
C PRO A 1001 -10.63 -3.82 68.73
N GLY A 1002 -9.52 -4.48 69.06
CA GLY A 1002 -9.45 -5.48 70.13
C GLY A 1002 -8.08 -5.41 70.83
N LYS A 1003 -7.93 -6.07 71.99
CA LYS A 1003 -6.72 -6.02 72.83
C LYS A 1003 -5.39 -6.46 72.14
N ARG A 1004 -5.44 -6.95 70.89
CA ARG A 1004 -4.28 -7.36 70.07
C ARG A 1004 -3.53 -6.21 69.36
N TRP A 1005 -3.98 -4.96 69.45
CA TRP A 1005 -3.39 -3.82 68.72
C TRP A 1005 -2.01 -3.36 69.23
N ALA A 1006 -1.57 -3.84 70.39
CA ALA A 1006 -0.30 -3.46 71.02
C ALA A 1006 0.96 -4.11 70.38
N ARG A 1007 0.81 -5.14 69.52
CA ARG A 1007 1.95 -5.79 68.84
C ARG A 1007 2.04 -5.36 67.38
N ARG A 1008 3.12 -4.65 67.00
CA ARG A 1008 3.38 -4.10 65.63
C ARG A 1008 3.36 -5.17 64.53
N ASP A 1009 3.66 -6.43 64.88
CA ASP A 1009 3.72 -7.56 63.93
C ASP A 1009 2.36 -7.99 63.36
N HIS A 1010 1.25 -7.51 63.92
CA HIS A 1010 -0.11 -7.92 63.51
C HIS A 1010 -0.77 -6.96 62.50
N TRP A 1011 -0.07 -5.89 62.10
CA TRP A 1011 -0.59 -4.88 61.19
C TRP A 1011 -0.49 -5.39 59.74
N ARG A 1012 -1.63 -5.68 59.13
CA ARG A 1012 -1.72 -6.22 57.76
C ARG A 1012 -1.47 -5.15 56.72
N TRP A 1013 -0.57 -5.44 55.78
CA TRP A 1013 -0.40 -4.67 54.56
C TRP A 1013 -1.70 -4.57 53.76
N SER A 1014 -1.92 -3.43 53.11
CA SER A 1014 -2.93 -3.33 52.07
C SER A 1014 -2.57 -4.20 50.87
N THR A 1015 -3.58 -4.65 50.13
CA THR A 1015 -3.30 -5.15 48.78
C THR A 1015 -2.70 -4.02 47.96
N TRP A 1016 -1.73 -4.31 47.08
CA TRP A 1016 -1.23 -3.32 46.13
C TRP A 1016 -2.39 -2.57 45.48
N LEU A 1017 -2.37 -1.24 45.63
CA LEU A 1017 -3.36 -0.40 44.99
C LEU A 1017 -3.20 -0.50 43.46
N PRO A 1018 -4.28 -0.27 42.69
CA PRO A 1018 -4.18 -0.18 41.24
C PRO A 1018 -3.14 0.86 40.84
N TRP A 1019 -2.44 0.59 39.74
CA TRP A 1019 -1.53 1.55 39.13
C TRP A 1019 -2.26 2.85 38.81
N TYR A 1020 -1.70 3.96 39.29
CA TYR A 1020 -2.18 5.30 39.01
C TYR A 1020 -1.26 5.99 38.01
N PHE A 1021 -1.85 6.67 37.02
CA PHE A 1021 -1.09 7.41 36.01
C PHE A 1021 -0.85 8.85 36.47
N TRP A 1022 0.25 9.06 37.19
CA TRP A 1022 0.63 10.35 37.77
C TRP A 1022 1.18 11.31 36.71
N ASP A 1023 0.55 12.48 36.60
CA ASP A 1023 0.96 13.58 35.68
C ASP A 1023 1.13 13.11 34.22
N ASN A 1024 0.47 12.00 33.87
CA ASN A 1024 0.65 11.22 32.64
C ASN A 1024 2.12 10.97 32.26
N ARG A 1025 3.03 10.84 33.23
CA ARG A 1025 4.45 10.54 32.98
C ARG A 1025 4.94 9.35 33.78
N TYR A 1026 4.32 9.08 34.94
CA TYR A 1026 4.75 8.02 35.82
C TYR A 1026 3.57 7.15 36.22
N TRP A 1027 3.73 5.84 36.11
CA TRP A 1027 2.87 4.88 36.77
C TRP A 1027 3.35 4.71 38.21
N ILE A 1028 2.46 4.94 39.16
CA ILE A 1028 2.75 4.81 40.59
C ILE A 1028 1.73 3.87 41.20
N ARG A 1029 2.18 2.87 41.94
CA ARG A 1029 1.34 2.08 42.84
C ARG A 1029 2.01 2.00 44.20
N LEU A 1030 1.20 1.80 45.24
CA LEU A 1030 1.69 1.67 46.60
C LEU A 1030 0.88 0.65 47.38
N THR A 1031 1.50 0.09 48.41
CA THR A 1031 0.87 -0.66 49.49
C THR A 1031 1.36 -0.07 50.81
N HIS A 1032 0.50 -0.02 51.82
CA HIS A 1032 0.87 0.47 53.14
C HIS A 1032 0.05 -0.20 54.22
N ARG A 1033 0.61 -0.17 55.43
CA ARG A 1033 -0.09 -0.48 56.69
C ARG A 1033 -0.19 0.72 57.62
N LEU A 1034 0.11 1.92 57.12
CA LEU A 1034 -0.04 3.17 57.87
C LEU A 1034 -1.51 3.40 58.25
N PRO A 1035 -1.79 3.86 59.49
CA PRO A 1035 -3.15 4.19 59.94
C PRO A 1035 -3.59 5.59 59.47
N TYR A 1036 -2.68 6.36 58.87
CA TYR A 1036 -2.91 7.70 58.34
C TYR A 1036 -3.20 7.65 56.84
N ARG A 1037 -3.84 8.70 56.33
CA ARG A 1037 -4.05 8.83 54.89
C ARG A 1037 -2.74 9.21 54.19
N VAL A 1038 -2.47 8.51 53.09
CA VAL A 1038 -1.34 8.75 52.19
C VAL A 1038 -1.82 9.53 50.98
N VAL A 1039 -1.06 10.55 50.59
CA VAL A 1039 -1.36 11.41 49.43
C VAL A 1039 -0.13 11.51 48.54
N VAL A 1040 -0.30 11.38 47.23
CA VAL A 1040 0.76 11.71 46.27
C VAL A 1040 0.49 13.11 45.70
N MET A 1041 1.46 14.01 45.82
CA MET A 1041 1.44 15.38 45.29
C MET A 1041 2.78 15.72 44.65
N PRO A 1042 2.91 16.83 43.92
CA PRO A 1042 4.22 17.30 43.48
C PRO A 1042 5.15 17.56 44.67
N PHE A 1043 6.46 17.44 44.47
CA PHE A 1043 7.44 17.83 45.47
C PHE A 1043 7.33 19.34 45.73
N LEU A 1044 7.05 19.74 46.98
CA LEU A 1044 6.87 21.14 47.37
C LEU A 1044 8.08 21.67 48.14
N ILE A 1045 8.41 22.95 47.89
CA ILE A 1045 9.54 23.62 48.53
C ILE A 1045 9.39 23.73 50.05
N GLU A 1046 8.16 23.87 50.55
CA GLU A 1046 7.85 24.02 51.97
C GLU A 1046 8.20 22.79 52.82
N HIS A 1047 8.13 21.59 52.24
CA HIS A 1047 8.48 20.33 52.92
C HIS A 1047 9.93 19.90 52.71
N ALA A 1048 10.68 20.55 51.82
CA ALA A 1048 12.02 20.13 51.43
C ALA A 1048 13.04 20.20 52.58
N LYS A 1049 12.97 21.25 53.42
CA LYS A 1049 13.87 21.42 54.57
C LYS A 1049 13.67 20.30 55.61
N GLN A 1050 12.42 20.09 56.01
CA GLN A 1050 12.04 19.06 56.98
C GLN A 1050 12.38 17.65 56.50
N PHE A 1051 12.10 17.34 55.23
CA PHE A 1051 12.42 16.05 54.65
C PHE A 1051 13.93 15.80 54.62
N ARG A 1052 14.72 16.80 54.22
CA ARG A 1052 16.18 16.71 54.29
C ARG A 1052 16.65 16.45 55.72
N GLU A 1053 16.06 17.13 56.70
CA GLU A 1053 16.38 16.94 58.11
C GLU A 1053 16.01 15.55 58.64
N SER A 1054 15.01 14.88 58.10
CA SER A 1054 14.66 13.49 58.48
C SER A 1054 15.53 12.39 57.85
N LEU A 1055 16.39 12.71 56.89
CA LEU A 1055 17.27 11.74 56.23
C LEU A 1055 18.59 11.55 57.01
N SER A 1056 19.19 10.35 56.89
CA SER A 1056 20.56 10.09 57.34
C SER A 1056 21.57 10.97 56.58
N PRO A 1057 22.77 11.27 57.14
CA PRO A 1057 23.77 12.12 56.48
C PRO A 1057 24.11 11.65 55.05
N GLN A 1058 24.30 10.35 54.85
CA GLN A 1058 24.55 9.76 53.53
C GLN A 1058 23.39 9.99 52.55
N ASN A 1059 22.14 9.81 53.00
CA ASN A 1059 20.96 10.04 52.16
C ASN A 1059 20.70 11.53 51.88
N ARG A 1060 21.12 12.45 52.76
CA ARG A 1060 21.07 13.90 52.53
C ARG A 1060 22.00 14.32 51.40
N ASP A 1061 23.25 13.85 51.43
CA ASP A 1061 24.24 14.16 50.40
C ASP A 1061 23.85 13.51 49.07
N ARG A 1062 23.35 12.27 49.10
CA ARG A 1062 22.77 11.58 47.94
C ARG A 1062 21.62 12.38 47.33
N LEU A 1063 20.64 12.82 48.13
CA LEU A 1063 19.51 13.61 47.65
C LEU A 1063 19.97 14.93 47.00
N ALA A 1064 20.94 15.61 47.61
CA ALA A 1064 21.48 16.87 47.07
C ALA A 1064 22.19 16.65 45.72
N SER A 1065 22.99 15.59 45.59
CA SER A 1065 23.68 15.22 44.35
C SER A 1065 22.69 14.84 43.25
N VAL A 1066 21.76 13.92 43.55
CA VAL A 1066 20.75 13.42 42.60
C VAL A 1066 19.85 14.56 42.11
N LEU A 1067 19.37 15.44 43.00
CA LEU A 1067 18.54 16.57 42.57
C LEU A 1067 19.32 17.60 41.72
N LYS A 1068 20.64 17.71 41.89
CA LYS A 1068 21.46 18.61 41.06
C LYS A 1068 21.64 18.05 39.65
N GLU A 1069 21.77 16.73 39.54
CA GLU A 1069 22.00 16.03 38.27
C GLU A 1069 20.70 15.75 37.49
N ILE A 1070 19.72 15.11 38.13
CA ILE A 1070 18.50 14.59 37.50
C ILE A 1070 17.40 15.65 37.35
N ALA A 1071 17.24 16.54 38.35
CA ALA A 1071 16.14 17.50 38.40
C ALA A 1071 16.58 18.92 38.79
N PRO A 1072 17.45 19.59 38.00
CA PRO A 1072 17.98 20.90 38.34
C PRO A 1072 16.90 21.99 38.40
N GLY A 1073 17.12 22.99 39.26
CA GLY A 1073 16.27 24.17 39.35
C GLY A 1073 14.80 23.87 39.66
N LYS A 1074 13.87 24.46 38.89
CA LYS A 1074 12.42 24.32 39.10
C LYS A 1074 11.85 22.96 38.68
N VAL A 1075 12.61 22.14 37.96
CA VAL A 1075 12.14 20.82 37.48
C VAL A 1075 11.88 19.85 38.65
N ARG A 1076 12.63 19.95 39.76
CA ARG A 1076 12.40 19.11 40.95
C ARG A 1076 10.98 19.20 41.51
N TYR A 1077 10.32 20.34 41.37
CA TYR A 1077 8.95 20.53 41.86
C TYR A 1077 7.89 19.94 40.92
N THR A 1078 8.32 19.19 39.91
CA THR A 1078 7.47 18.40 39.02
C THR A 1078 7.53 16.90 39.32
N LEU A 1079 8.40 16.49 40.25
CA LEU A 1079 8.54 15.11 40.68
C LEU A 1079 7.35 14.72 41.58
N PRO A 1080 6.82 13.50 41.48
CA PRO A 1080 5.89 12.99 42.48
C PRO A 1080 6.57 12.90 43.85
N ALA A 1081 5.78 13.08 44.89
CA ALA A 1081 6.19 13.02 46.27
C ALA A 1081 5.05 12.40 47.09
N ILE A 1082 5.39 11.47 47.99
CA ILE A 1082 4.45 10.77 48.85
C ILE A 1082 4.41 11.47 50.21
N TYR A 1083 3.23 11.88 50.64
CA TYR A 1083 2.98 12.58 51.89
C TYR A 1083 2.04 11.80 52.81
N SER A 1084 2.16 12.01 54.12
CA SER A 1084 1.09 11.72 55.10
C SER A 1084 0.30 13.00 55.39
N GLU A 1085 -1.03 12.89 55.51
CA GLU A 1085 -1.89 14.03 55.92
C GLU A 1085 -1.68 14.47 57.39
N GLU A 1086 -1.00 13.64 58.19
CA GLU A 1086 -0.76 13.87 59.61
C GLU A 1086 0.71 13.66 59.98
N TYR A 1087 1.09 14.12 61.18
CA TYR A 1087 2.40 13.85 61.76
C TYR A 1087 2.60 12.34 61.93
N LEU A 1088 3.69 11.84 61.34
CA LEU A 1088 4.07 10.44 61.38
C LEU A 1088 5.38 10.28 62.16
N ASP A 1089 5.30 9.61 63.30
CA ASP A 1089 6.46 9.07 64.02
C ASP A 1089 6.51 7.56 63.78
N LEU A 1090 7.47 7.12 62.96
CA LEU A 1090 7.61 5.71 62.57
C LEU A 1090 7.98 4.80 63.76
N ASP A 1091 8.57 5.38 64.81
CA ASP A 1091 8.98 4.67 66.01
C ASP A 1091 7.86 4.58 67.05
N ASN A 1092 6.76 5.33 66.90
CA ASN A 1092 5.62 5.30 67.80
C ASN A 1092 4.28 5.60 67.08
N ILE A 1093 3.90 4.73 66.15
CA ILE A 1093 2.65 4.89 65.38
C ILE A 1093 1.43 4.53 66.25
N VAL A 1094 0.58 5.54 66.52
CA VAL A 1094 -0.66 5.39 67.29
C VAL A 1094 -1.88 5.73 66.40
N PRO A 1095 -2.85 4.80 66.22
CA PRO A 1095 -4.10 5.09 65.52
C PRO A 1095 -4.94 6.15 66.24
N ARG A 1096 -5.51 7.11 65.52
CA ARG A 1096 -6.38 8.16 66.11
C ARG A 1096 -7.71 7.58 66.60
N LYS A 1097 -8.19 8.08 67.74
CA LYS A 1097 -9.54 7.79 68.28
C LYS A 1097 -10.60 8.33 67.30
N GLY A 1098 -11.46 7.47 66.76
CA GLY A 1098 -12.57 7.87 65.86
C GLY A 1098 -12.35 7.72 64.35
N TYR A 1099 -11.29 7.05 63.91
CA TYR A 1099 -11.13 6.73 62.48
C TYR A 1099 -12.19 5.72 61.99
N PRO A 1100 -12.80 5.92 60.81
CA PRO A 1100 -13.81 5.02 60.27
C PRO A 1100 -13.20 3.66 59.92
N VAL A 1101 -13.78 2.59 60.49
CA VAL A 1101 -13.53 1.21 60.07
C VAL A 1101 -14.30 0.99 58.76
N PRO A 1102 -13.72 0.42 57.69
CA PRO A 1102 -14.46 0.02 56.50
C PRO A 1102 -15.59 -0.92 56.92
N GLU A 1103 -16.82 -0.48 56.76
CA GLU A 1103 -17.97 -1.37 56.84
C GLU A 1103 -17.89 -2.36 55.68
N GLY A 1104 -17.48 -3.59 55.99
CA GLY A 1104 -17.35 -4.61 54.96
C GLY A 1104 -17.03 -6.00 55.49
N GLN A 1105 -18.10 -6.77 55.73
CA GLN A 1105 -18.14 -8.23 55.64
C GLN A 1105 -17.40 -9.02 56.72
N TYR A 1106 -18.10 -9.38 57.78
CA TYR A 1106 -18.25 -10.74 58.34
C TYR A 1106 -19.03 -10.63 59.66
N THR A 1107 -20.32 -10.97 59.64
CA THR A 1107 -21.07 -11.46 60.79
C THR A 1107 -22.08 -12.46 60.27
N GLU A 1108 -21.95 -13.70 60.71
CA GLU A 1108 -22.98 -14.73 60.59
C GLU A 1108 -24.30 -14.21 61.20
N GLY A 1109 -25.41 -14.51 60.52
CA GLY A 1109 -26.65 -14.84 61.22
C GLY A 1109 -27.64 -13.75 61.65
N VAL A 1110 -27.47 -12.45 61.37
CA VAL A 1110 -28.53 -11.46 61.72
C VAL A 1110 -28.78 -10.43 60.60
N ARG A 1111 -29.98 -10.48 60.00
CA ARG A 1111 -30.51 -9.43 59.10
C ARG A 1111 -30.87 -8.19 59.92
N LEU A 1112 -30.19 -7.07 59.67
CA LEU A 1112 -30.64 -5.74 60.10
C LEU A 1112 -31.41 -5.04 58.97
N PRO A 1113 -32.44 -4.22 59.28
CA PRO A 1113 -33.31 -3.62 58.29
C PRO A 1113 -32.59 -2.53 57.47
N LYS A 1114 -33.02 -2.39 56.20
CA LYS A 1114 -32.53 -1.39 55.24
C LYS A 1114 -32.65 0.03 55.81
N ARG A 1115 -31.52 0.62 56.24
CA ARG A 1115 -31.38 2.07 56.39
C ARG A 1115 -30.75 2.65 55.12
N GLU A 1116 -31.30 3.79 54.71
CA GLU A 1116 -30.87 4.61 53.58
C GLU A 1116 -29.34 4.80 53.57
N ARG A 1117 -28.72 4.45 52.45
CA ARG A 1117 -27.32 4.79 52.19
C ARG A 1117 -27.24 6.30 51.98
N SER A 1118 -26.85 7.03 53.02
CA SER A 1118 -26.47 8.43 52.90
C SER A 1118 -25.35 8.57 51.86
N LYS A 1119 -25.48 9.57 50.98
CA LYS A 1119 -24.45 9.91 49.97
C LYS A 1119 -23.11 10.12 50.70
N PRO A 1120 -21.97 9.64 50.16
CA PRO A 1120 -20.67 9.90 50.75
C PRO A 1120 -20.47 11.42 50.85
N GLN A 1121 -20.26 11.93 52.07
CA GLN A 1121 -19.94 13.35 52.28
C GLN A 1121 -18.67 13.71 51.48
N PRO A 1122 -18.61 14.88 50.83
CA PRO A 1122 -17.40 15.34 50.17
C PRO A 1122 -16.27 15.46 51.19
N LEU A 1123 -15.13 14.84 50.87
CA LEU A 1123 -13.94 14.88 51.71
C LEU A 1123 -13.43 16.32 51.85
N ALA A 1124 -13.06 16.72 53.07
CA ALA A 1124 -12.46 18.04 53.34
C ALA A 1124 -11.23 18.30 52.44
N PRO A 1125 -10.97 19.56 52.05
CA PRO A 1125 -9.76 19.93 51.32
C PRO A 1125 -8.52 19.55 52.14
N VAL A 1126 -7.49 19.09 51.43
CA VAL A 1126 -6.20 18.74 52.00
C VAL A 1126 -5.54 20.02 52.49
N ASP A 1127 -4.99 20.01 53.70
CA ASP A 1127 -4.23 21.12 54.26
C ASP A 1127 -2.72 20.84 54.10
N PRO A 1128 -2.03 21.46 53.12
CA PRO A 1128 -0.60 21.20 52.88
C PRO A 1128 0.26 21.51 54.10
N SER A 1129 -0.14 22.48 54.94
CA SER A 1129 0.64 22.88 56.12
C SER A 1129 0.78 21.78 57.18
N LYS A 1130 -0.12 20.78 57.17
CA LYS A 1130 -0.15 19.67 58.13
C LYS A 1130 0.50 18.39 57.59
N MET A 1131 0.92 18.40 56.34
CA MET A 1131 1.52 17.22 55.71
C MET A 1131 2.99 17.03 56.08
N ARG A 1132 3.43 15.77 56.02
CA ARG A 1132 4.86 15.42 56.02
C ARG A 1132 5.24 14.65 54.78
N LEU A 1133 6.35 15.04 54.16
CA LEU A 1133 6.96 14.34 53.03
C LEU A 1133 7.65 13.07 53.52
N LEU A 1134 7.27 11.92 52.96
CA LEU A 1134 7.77 10.60 53.33
C LEU A 1134 8.79 10.06 52.32
N ALA A 1135 8.51 10.24 51.02
CA ALA A 1135 9.36 9.71 49.96
C ALA A 1135 9.27 10.51 48.64
N LEU A 1136 10.34 10.47 47.85
CA LEU A 1136 10.42 10.89 46.45
C LEU A 1136 10.54 9.64 45.59
N PRO A 1137 9.42 9.04 45.17
CA PRO A 1137 9.41 7.67 44.70
C PRO A 1137 10.13 7.49 43.35
N THR A 1138 10.19 8.51 42.49
CA THR A 1138 10.97 8.41 41.24
C THR A 1138 12.47 8.51 41.45
N LEU A 1139 12.96 9.00 42.59
CA LEU A 1139 14.38 9.06 42.92
C LEU A 1139 14.82 7.94 43.88
N ASP A 1140 13.85 7.15 44.35
CA ASP A 1140 14.04 6.11 45.35
C ASP A 1140 14.71 6.63 46.63
N VAL A 1141 14.24 7.79 47.11
CA VAL A 1141 14.69 8.43 48.36
C VAL A 1141 13.52 8.51 49.33
N GLN A 1142 13.67 7.94 50.52
CA GLN A 1142 12.64 7.92 51.56
C GLN A 1142 13.22 8.15 52.96
N ILE A 1143 12.36 8.51 53.92
CA ILE A 1143 12.75 8.56 55.33
C ILE A 1143 13.14 7.16 55.84
N PRO A 1144 14.13 7.04 56.75
CA PRO A 1144 14.56 5.75 57.28
C PRO A 1144 13.41 4.99 57.98
N GLY A 1145 13.30 3.68 57.76
CA GLY A 1145 12.27 2.85 58.39
C GLY A 1145 10.92 2.83 57.67
N LEU A 1146 10.73 3.63 56.61
CA LEU A 1146 9.46 3.71 55.88
C LEU A 1146 9.10 2.40 55.18
N GLU A 1147 10.09 1.62 54.72
CA GLU A 1147 9.91 0.32 54.05
C GLU A 1147 9.15 -0.70 54.90
N LYS A 1148 9.21 -0.55 56.24
CA LYS A 1148 8.41 -1.37 57.15
C LYS A 1148 6.93 -1.00 57.13
N TRP A 1149 6.53 0.12 56.54
CA TRP A 1149 5.17 0.67 56.67
C TRP A 1149 4.50 1.01 55.34
N LEU A 1150 5.28 1.39 54.33
CA LEU A 1150 4.83 1.77 53.01
C LEU A 1150 5.85 1.27 51.99
N LEU A 1151 5.36 0.58 50.95
CA LEU A 1151 6.13 0.21 49.77
C LEU A 1151 5.49 0.87 48.56
N TYR A 1152 6.32 1.30 47.61
CA TYR A 1152 5.87 1.90 46.36
C TYR A 1152 6.64 1.33 45.19
N GLU A 1153 6.02 1.39 44.02
CA GLU A 1153 6.68 1.13 42.75
C GLU A 1153 6.39 2.28 41.80
N THR A 1154 7.42 2.69 41.06
CA THR A 1154 7.31 3.72 40.03
C THR A 1154 7.91 3.26 38.71
N ARG A 1155 7.19 3.52 37.63
CA ARG A 1155 7.65 3.26 36.26
C ARG A 1155 7.40 4.49 35.40
N HIS A 1156 8.32 4.83 34.49
CA HIS A 1156 8.08 5.87 33.49
C HIS A 1156 7.05 5.38 32.47
N GLN A 1157 6.22 6.28 31.96
CA GLN A 1157 5.35 6.00 30.83
C GLN A 1157 6.15 5.51 29.62
N ARG A 1158 5.46 4.90 28.64
CA ARG A 1158 6.13 4.43 27.45
C ARG A 1158 6.85 5.54 26.70
N ALA A 1159 8.15 5.38 26.55
CA ALA A 1159 8.96 6.17 25.61
C ALA A 1159 9.20 5.33 24.35
N ASP A 1160 9.03 5.92 23.16
CA ASP A 1160 9.27 5.22 21.90
C ASP A 1160 10.75 4.88 21.73
N ARG A 1161 11.11 3.64 22.09
CA ARG A 1161 12.50 3.12 22.02
C ARG A 1161 13.07 3.22 20.61
N ASN A 1162 12.25 3.10 19.56
CA ASN A 1162 12.71 3.23 18.18
C ASN A 1162 13.11 4.68 17.87
N THR A 1163 12.38 5.66 18.39
CA THR A 1163 12.73 7.08 18.27
C THR A 1163 13.99 7.40 19.07
N LEU A 1164 14.11 6.92 20.31
CA LEU A 1164 15.32 7.11 21.13
C LEU A 1164 16.57 6.48 20.47
N ARG A 1165 16.48 5.24 19.99
CA ARG A 1165 17.57 4.56 19.27
C ARG A 1165 17.95 5.26 17.99
N ALA A 1166 16.96 5.67 17.19
CA ALA A 1166 17.19 6.42 15.96
C ALA A 1166 18.04 7.67 16.20
N MET A 1167 17.84 8.38 17.32
CA MET A 1167 18.65 9.53 17.69
C MET A 1167 20.02 9.16 18.31
N ALA A 1168 20.13 7.97 18.92
CA ALA A 1168 21.34 7.50 19.60
C ALA A 1168 22.35 6.84 18.65
N ASP A 1169 21.91 6.17 17.58
CA ASP A 1169 22.83 5.52 16.63
C ASP A 1169 23.72 6.54 15.88
N TYR A 1170 23.25 7.78 15.73
CA TYR A 1170 24.01 8.88 15.14
C TYR A 1170 25.07 9.48 16.09
N SER A 1171 24.93 9.30 17.41
CA SER A 1171 25.86 9.89 18.41
C SER A 1171 27.15 9.10 18.59
N LYS A 1172 27.25 7.87 18.05
CA LYS A 1172 28.48 7.04 18.07
C LYS A 1172 29.66 7.64 17.27
N GLY A 1173 29.46 8.77 16.58
CA GLY A 1173 30.48 9.42 15.75
C GLY A 1173 31.30 10.55 16.40
N SER A 1174 30.86 11.17 17.50
CA SER A 1174 31.67 12.22 18.17
C SER A 1174 31.04 12.67 19.49
N PHE A 1175 31.60 12.26 20.64
CA PHE A 1175 32.05 13.11 21.75
C PHE A 1175 32.35 12.24 22.98
N SER A 1176 33.48 12.50 23.65
CA SER A 1176 33.89 11.84 24.89
C SER A 1176 32.98 12.24 26.06
N SER A 1177 32.73 11.28 26.94
CA SER A 1177 32.01 11.46 28.21
C SER A 1177 32.61 12.55 29.12
N SER A 1178 31.72 13.11 29.95
CA SER A 1178 31.96 13.78 31.26
C SER A 1178 32.47 15.22 31.26
N ARG A 1179 31.65 16.15 31.82
CA ARG A 1179 31.90 16.92 33.06
C ARG A 1179 30.95 18.13 33.22
N THR A 1180 30.24 18.15 34.36
CA THR A 1180 29.71 19.33 35.10
C THR A 1180 28.79 20.33 34.38
N PHE A 1181 27.50 20.27 34.72
CA PHE A 1181 26.63 21.45 34.76
C PHE A 1181 27.22 22.50 35.72
N GLN A 1182 27.82 23.57 35.19
CA GLN A 1182 28.04 24.79 35.96
C GLN A 1182 26.73 25.61 35.99
N ALA A 1183 26.18 25.78 37.18
CA ALA A 1183 25.03 26.61 37.44
C ALA A 1183 25.34 28.07 37.07
N GLY A 1184 24.64 28.59 36.06
CA GLY A 1184 24.60 30.02 35.77
C GLY A 1184 24.02 30.76 36.97
N LYS A 1185 24.81 31.69 37.53
CA LYS A 1185 24.42 32.62 38.60
C LYS A 1185 23.12 33.34 38.23
N MET A 1186 22.02 33.02 38.90
CA MET A 1186 20.90 33.96 39.03
C MET A 1186 21.40 35.13 39.88
N SER A 1187 21.49 36.32 39.27
CA SER A 1187 21.94 37.52 39.96
C SER A 1187 20.97 37.89 41.08
N SER A 1188 21.42 37.74 42.33
CA SER A 1188 20.88 38.44 43.48
C SER A 1188 21.48 39.84 43.51
N SER A 1189 20.83 40.83 42.89
CA SER A 1189 21.13 42.25 43.13
C SER A 1189 19.91 42.92 43.76
N LYS A 1190 19.92 43.01 45.09
CA LYS A 1190 19.31 44.09 45.86
C LYS A 1190 19.64 43.91 47.34
N ARG A 1191 20.68 44.59 47.80
CA ARG A 1191 20.72 45.10 49.19
C ARG A 1191 21.36 46.49 49.22
N ARG A 1192 20.46 47.44 49.50
CA ARG A 1192 20.61 48.69 50.27
C ARG A 1192 21.86 49.56 50.05
N ARG A 1193 21.60 50.73 49.43
CA ARG A 1193 22.20 52.01 49.83
C ARG A 1193 21.68 52.40 51.22
N ARG A 1194 22.59 52.73 52.13
CA ARG A 1194 22.68 54.01 52.86
C ARG A 1194 23.87 53.92 53.83
N SER A 1195 24.80 54.87 53.67
CA SER A 1195 25.93 55.24 54.55
C SER A 1195 26.56 54.13 55.37
#